data_AF-A0A940M1V4-F1
#
_entry.id   AF-A0A940M1V4-F1
#
_cell.length_a   1.000
_cell.length_b   1.000
_cell.length_c   1.000
_cell.angle_alpha   90.00
_cell.angle_beta   90.00
_cell.angle_gamma   90.00
#
_symmetry.space_group_name_H-M   'P 1'
#
loop_
_entity.id
_entity.type
_entity.pdbx_description
1 polymer ?
#
loop_
_entity_poly.entity_id
_entity_poly.type
_entity_poly.pdbx_seq_one_letter_code
_entity_poly.pdbx_strand_id
1 'polypeptide(L)'
;MMITRDFNPTAFARQLRASCGFGRYLYLGEAPDGVVNAMRRELLDAYDEHADKGAPLDGVILDVRQDGAKTLSRLGEIAHRHARCLVVVAEFAGAPDSAARDREALEKAIISAGYRKTAAYYDFNPFESLNAGSGLHVAPFERVPTEALARFNLEVLEEERLLHTDMAREAGRRSDAHCVRYHRAAEYIRPGDRVLDVACGLGYGSRILFDASAAESVHGVDLSDFGIDYAKAHYQVDERVTFAVGDAEKLEHVPDASIDFIAAFETIEHVPHPEEYLRQLKRVLKPGGRVMVCAPNDWTDETGRDPNPHHLHVYTWERLKGEIERHFLIEKAFIQVAGGAMKCHFSPRSWREVDPDRPEYGEAEWIVFLGMKDPLDTEGARFEETSWVIPRSSRFHVSAFARDYLNPWVVRAMVAIGMRVQNAGLLDRFRRQVLDTAPKGSVDHGAALCGTLYGLIERNDFGGLELIRSQVDGYLGNRRPSPHQRRWQVSISYVAGLLAHLGGDARLAMAYLDACIGIDPVPYSPILGNKTLDALYLKAVLLVSGGDVQGARALLQESVALPQRWTSSSMHNRWHRSWLNIIGLEQEPLPFGLAEMAMLFDKASRAAYMLSLIDTVRQRPAAFAREAEGFLERQLGNLRAELAEQREAGRAKIEEIVTLNKNARDLVAHSEALAARLVESERRIHELASEVVEQSEKAQSLGARLTDLDAQFSALCETAAADISQRDSRIAELAHEVITQSERAQLLGGEVAERDRITQELARQVTALDEHSQNLARSLSAEIESRDRLIAELERKIVGES
;
A
#
# COMPACT_ATOMS: atom_id res chain seq x y z
N MET A 1 4.25 -10.07 -6.73
CA MET A 1 4.76 -11.45 -6.90
C MET A 1 3.56 -12.31 -7.24
N MET A 2 3.39 -12.67 -8.52
CA MET A 2 2.47 -13.74 -8.90
C MET A 2 2.89 -15.00 -8.13
N ILE A 3 1.95 -15.87 -7.80
CA ILE A 3 2.24 -17.22 -7.32
C ILE A 3 2.98 -17.94 -8.46
N THR A 4 4.29 -17.75 -8.51
CA THR A 4 5.17 -18.37 -9.49
C THR A 4 5.28 -19.85 -9.18
N ARG A 5 5.81 -20.60 -10.14
CA ARG A 5 6.05 -22.06 -10.21
C ARG A 5 6.63 -22.79 -8.96
N ASP A 6 6.81 -22.11 -7.83
CA ASP A 6 7.32 -22.62 -6.55
C ASP A 6 6.24 -22.71 -5.45
N PHE A 7 4.94 -22.62 -5.78
CA PHE A 7 3.88 -22.94 -4.83
C PHE A 7 4.04 -24.39 -4.38
N ASN A 8 4.51 -24.62 -3.14
CA ASN A 8 4.62 -25.94 -2.55
C ASN A 8 3.32 -26.27 -1.81
N PRO A 9 2.42 -27.06 -2.43
CA PRO A 9 1.10 -27.32 -1.88
C PRO A 9 1.14 -28.05 -0.53
N THR A 10 2.21 -28.81 -0.28
CA THR A 10 2.40 -29.60 0.94
C THR A 10 2.85 -28.72 2.11
N ALA A 11 3.82 -27.83 1.89
CA ALA A 11 4.25 -26.87 2.91
C ALA A 11 3.09 -25.95 3.31
N PHE A 12 2.36 -25.50 2.29
CA PHE A 12 1.16 -24.70 2.42
C PHE A 12 0.06 -25.38 3.26
N ALA A 13 -0.23 -26.66 2.98
CA ALA A 13 -1.22 -27.41 3.75
C ALA A 13 -0.79 -27.66 5.21
N ARG A 14 0.51 -27.81 5.49
CA ARG A 14 1.03 -27.91 6.87
C ARG A 14 0.86 -26.62 7.66
N GLN A 15 1.04 -25.47 7.02
CA GLN A 15 0.81 -24.18 7.66
C GLN A 15 -0.68 -23.97 7.96
N LEU A 16 -1.55 -24.40 7.03
CA LEU A 16 -3.00 -24.36 7.22
C LEU A 16 -3.43 -25.30 8.36
N ARG A 17 -2.80 -26.47 8.49
CA ARG A 17 -3.02 -27.41 9.60
C ARG A 17 -2.67 -26.79 10.95
N ALA A 18 -1.55 -26.08 11.06
CA ALA A 18 -1.18 -25.40 12.29
C ALA A 18 -2.21 -24.32 12.69
N SER A 19 -2.87 -23.73 11.69
CA SER A 19 -3.79 -22.60 11.87
C SER A 19 -5.24 -23.01 12.15
N CYS A 20 -5.74 -24.04 11.46
CA CYS A 20 -7.14 -24.51 11.59
C CYS A 20 -7.30 -25.82 12.38
N GLY A 21 -6.20 -26.47 12.77
CA GLY A 21 -6.22 -27.70 13.55
C GLY A 21 -6.56 -28.96 12.75
N PHE A 22 -6.56 -30.10 13.45
CA PHE A 22 -6.91 -31.42 12.91
C PHE A 22 -8.42 -31.64 12.92
N GLY A 23 -8.94 -32.40 11.95
CA GLY A 23 -10.29 -32.92 12.05
C GLY A 23 -10.95 -33.38 10.76
N ARG A 24 -12.28 -33.51 10.83
CA ARG A 24 -13.16 -33.80 9.71
C ARG A 24 -13.45 -32.52 8.93
N TYR A 25 -12.91 -32.44 7.72
CA TYR A 25 -13.22 -31.37 6.79
C TYR A 25 -14.14 -31.83 5.67
N LEU A 26 -15.14 -31.02 5.35
CA LEU A 26 -15.96 -31.19 4.15
C LEU A 26 -15.37 -30.36 3.02
N TYR A 27 -15.12 -30.98 1.87
CA TYR A 27 -14.74 -30.27 0.66
C TYR A 27 -15.94 -29.98 -0.22
N LEU A 28 -16.09 -28.73 -0.64
CA LEU A 28 -17.16 -28.26 -1.50
C LEU A 28 -16.57 -27.54 -2.72
N GLY A 29 -16.59 -28.22 -3.86
CA GLY A 29 -16.03 -27.72 -5.12
C GLY A 29 -16.09 -28.80 -6.20
N GLU A 30 -15.57 -28.51 -7.40
CA GLU A 30 -15.34 -29.52 -8.44
C GLU A 30 -14.08 -30.38 -8.11
N ALA A 31 -13.71 -31.29 -9.02
CA ALA A 31 -12.64 -32.28 -8.78
C ALA A 31 -11.36 -31.66 -8.18
N PRO A 32 -10.84 -32.19 -7.04
CA PRO A 32 -9.63 -31.68 -6.40
C PRO A 32 -8.43 -31.62 -7.34
N ASP A 33 -7.74 -30.47 -7.40
CA ASP A 33 -6.52 -30.27 -8.18
C ASP A 33 -5.25 -30.46 -7.32
N GLY A 34 -4.06 -30.10 -7.82
CA GLY A 34 -2.80 -30.29 -7.09
C GLY A 34 -2.76 -29.60 -5.72
N VAL A 35 -3.39 -28.43 -5.59
CA VAL A 35 -3.45 -27.65 -4.33
C VAL A 35 -4.40 -28.32 -3.34
N VAL A 36 -5.62 -28.60 -3.79
CA VAL A 36 -6.65 -29.23 -2.95
C VAL A 36 -6.25 -30.66 -2.56
N ASN A 37 -5.59 -31.40 -3.45
CA ASN A 37 -5.09 -32.75 -3.11
C ASN A 37 -3.97 -32.73 -2.08
N ALA A 38 -3.13 -31.69 -2.02
CA ALA A 38 -2.13 -31.57 -0.98
C ALA A 38 -2.73 -31.19 0.37
N MET A 39 -3.69 -30.25 0.37
CA MET A 39 -4.54 -29.99 1.54
C MET A 39 -5.21 -31.27 2.04
N ARG A 40 -5.82 -32.04 1.13
CA ARG A 40 -6.44 -33.33 1.42
C ARG A 40 -5.46 -34.30 2.10
N ARG A 41 -4.21 -34.38 1.65
CA ARG A 41 -3.20 -35.29 2.23
C ARG A 41 -2.72 -34.87 3.62
N GLU A 42 -2.62 -33.57 3.89
CA GLU A 42 -1.96 -33.05 5.11
C GLU A 42 -2.97 -32.62 6.20
N LEU A 43 -4.22 -32.31 5.86
CA LEU A 43 -5.25 -31.84 6.80
C LEU A 43 -6.21 -32.93 7.28
N LEU A 44 -6.24 -34.11 6.65
CA LEU A 44 -7.32 -35.10 6.85
C LEU A 44 -6.85 -36.41 7.47
N ASP A 45 -7.60 -36.88 8.48
CA ASP A 45 -7.64 -38.30 8.85
C ASP A 45 -8.72 -39.07 8.07
N ALA A 46 -9.78 -38.38 7.59
CA ALA A 46 -10.84 -38.92 6.76
C ALA A 46 -11.38 -37.84 5.79
N TYR A 47 -11.53 -38.17 4.51
CA TYR A 47 -12.12 -37.31 3.47
C TYR A 47 -13.51 -37.82 3.12
N ASP A 48 -14.54 -37.01 3.36
CA ASP A 48 -15.91 -37.34 2.96
C ASP A 48 -16.32 -36.44 1.80
N GLU A 49 -16.43 -37.02 0.59
CA GLU A 49 -17.03 -36.33 -0.56
C GLU A 49 -18.54 -36.18 -0.36
N HIS A 50 -19.15 -36.98 0.54
CA HIS A 50 -20.58 -37.00 0.82
C HIS A 50 -20.83 -36.97 2.34
N ALA A 51 -21.24 -35.81 2.85
CA ALA A 51 -21.57 -35.64 4.26
C ALA A 51 -22.80 -36.48 4.66
N ASP A 52 -22.58 -37.56 5.42
CA ASP A 52 -23.67 -38.28 6.07
C ASP A 52 -24.31 -37.41 7.18
N LYS A 53 -25.62 -37.56 7.35
CA LYS A 53 -26.51 -36.59 8.01
C LYS A 53 -26.21 -36.38 9.50
N GLY A 54 -25.65 -35.22 9.87
CA GLY A 54 -25.81 -34.60 11.20
C GLY A 54 -24.59 -34.56 12.14
N ALA A 55 -23.40 -35.00 11.71
CA ALA A 55 -22.20 -34.89 12.54
C ALA A 55 -21.55 -33.48 12.44
N PRO A 56 -21.01 -32.94 13.56
CA PRO A 56 -20.24 -31.69 13.53
C PRO A 56 -18.96 -31.85 12.70
N LEU A 57 -18.61 -30.82 11.94
CA LEU A 57 -17.39 -30.74 11.13
C LEU A 57 -16.39 -29.82 11.82
N ASP A 58 -15.12 -30.18 11.79
CA ASP A 58 -14.04 -29.32 12.28
C ASP A 58 -13.78 -28.17 11.31
N GLY A 59 -13.95 -28.41 10.00
CA GLY A 59 -13.95 -27.33 9.02
C GLY A 59 -14.53 -27.66 7.66
N VAL A 60 -14.50 -26.66 6.78
CA VAL A 60 -14.96 -26.76 5.38
C VAL A 60 -13.93 -26.14 4.47
N ILE A 61 -13.60 -26.81 3.37
CA ILE A 61 -12.83 -26.24 2.27
C ILE A 61 -13.82 -25.89 1.15
N LEU A 62 -13.92 -24.61 0.84
CA LEU A 62 -14.81 -24.05 -0.17
C LEU A 62 -14.00 -23.62 -1.38
N ASP A 63 -14.10 -24.35 -2.49
CA ASP A 63 -13.44 -24.02 -3.74
C ASP A 63 -14.39 -23.31 -4.70
N VAL A 64 -14.15 -22.01 -4.91
CA VAL A 64 -15.01 -21.11 -5.70
C VAL A 64 -14.42 -20.79 -7.08
N ARG A 65 -13.38 -21.50 -7.53
CA ARG A 65 -12.66 -21.17 -8.77
C ARG A 65 -13.47 -21.33 -10.06
N GLN A 66 -14.39 -22.30 -10.12
CA GLN A 66 -15.10 -22.63 -11.38
C GLN A 66 -16.60 -22.28 -11.38
N ASP A 67 -17.30 -22.45 -10.25
CA ASP A 67 -18.74 -22.18 -10.14
C ASP A 67 -19.03 -21.32 -8.88
N GLY A 68 -18.41 -20.15 -8.82
CA GLY A 68 -18.38 -19.29 -7.63
C GLY A 68 -19.77 -18.95 -7.10
N ALA A 69 -20.74 -18.61 -7.95
CA ALA A 69 -22.09 -18.24 -7.51
C ALA A 69 -22.84 -19.42 -6.87
N LYS A 70 -22.78 -20.62 -7.46
CA LYS A 70 -23.42 -21.82 -6.91
C LYS A 70 -22.73 -22.28 -5.63
N THR A 71 -21.39 -22.30 -5.61
CA THR A 71 -20.65 -22.69 -4.42
C THR A 71 -20.88 -21.70 -3.26
N LEU A 72 -20.95 -20.40 -3.54
CA LEU A 72 -21.26 -19.38 -2.52
C LEU A 72 -22.68 -19.45 -1.98
N SER A 73 -23.67 -19.83 -2.81
CA SER A 73 -25.05 -20.03 -2.33
C SER A 73 -25.16 -21.12 -1.24
N ARG A 74 -24.16 -22.00 -1.14
CA ARG A 74 -24.07 -23.04 -0.11
C ARG A 74 -23.45 -22.55 1.19
N LEU A 75 -22.96 -21.30 1.28
CA LEU A 75 -22.47 -20.70 2.51
C LEU A 75 -23.52 -20.74 3.63
N GLY A 76 -24.80 -20.57 3.31
CA GLY A 76 -25.89 -20.73 4.27
C GLY A 76 -25.96 -22.14 4.85
N GLU A 77 -25.88 -23.17 3.99
CA GLU A 77 -25.87 -24.58 4.43
C GLU A 77 -24.66 -24.89 5.33
N ILE A 78 -23.48 -24.34 4.99
CA ILE A 78 -22.24 -24.48 5.76
C ILE A 78 -22.39 -23.80 7.12
N ALA A 79 -22.94 -22.59 7.14
CA ALA A 79 -23.14 -21.81 8.35
C ALA A 79 -24.08 -22.51 9.35
N HIS A 80 -25.03 -23.33 8.88
CA HIS A 80 -25.91 -24.12 9.74
C HIS A 80 -25.25 -25.38 10.35
N ARG A 81 -24.07 -25.82 9.86
CA ARG A 81 -23.43 -27.08 10.28
C ARG A 81 -22.37 -26.93 11.39
N HIS A 82 -22.28 -25.76 12.02
CA HIS A 82 -21.31 -25.44 13.09
C HIS A 82 -19.84 -25.74 12.75
N ALA A 83 -19.44 -25.56 11.48
CA ALA A 83 -18.04 -25.71 11.10
C ALA A 83 -17.18 -24.60 11.71
N ARG A 84 -16.15 -24.98 12.48
CA ARG A 84 -15.27 -24.06 13.22
C ARG A 84 -14.34 -23.27 12.28
N CYS A 85 -13.69 -23.95 11.32
CA CYS A 85 -12.85 -23.30 10.31
C CYS A 85 -13.48 -23.40 8.91
N LEU A 86 -13.37 -22.33 8.13
CA LEU A 86 -13.73 -22.26 6.71
C LEU A 86 -12.49 -21.83 5.93
N VAL A 87 -12.01 -22.67 5.02
CA VAL A 87 -10.90 -22.33 4.13
C VAL A 87 -11.46 -22.09 2.75
N VAL A 88 -11.32 -20.88 2.23
CA VAL A 88 -11.79 -20.53 0.90
C VAL A 88 -10.63 -20.55 -0.07
N VAL A 89 -10.78 -21.28 -1.17
CA VAL A 89 -9.86 -21.31 -2.30
C VAL A 89 -10.55 -20.64 -3.47
N ALA A 90 -10.09 -19.46 -3.83
CA ALA A 90 -10.63 -18.65 -4.92
C ALA A 90 -9.54 -18.34 -5.94
N GLU A 91 -9.92 -18.13 -7.19
CA GLU A 91 -9.02 -17.62 -8.22
C GLU A 91 -9.72 -16.43 -8.84
N PHE A 92 -9.09 -15.25 -8.70
CA PHE A 92 -9.64 -14.04 -9.28
C PHE A 92 -8.95 -13.75 -10.60
N ALA A 93 -9.73 -13.42 -11.62
CA ALA A 93 -9.25 -13.07 -12.95
C ALA A 93 -9.63 -11.62 -13.29
N GLY A 94 -8.87 -11.01 -14.22
CA GLY A 94 -9.14 -9.65 -14.70
C GLY A 94 -8.19 -8.59 -14.13
N ALA A 95 -8.51 -7.32 -14.43
CA ALA A 95 -7.69 -6.18 -13.99
C ALA A 95 -7.67 -6.05 -12.46
N PRO A 96 -6.61 -5.49 -11.86
CA PRO A 96 -6.42 -5.50 -10.41
C PRO A 96 -7.60 -4.98 -9.59
N ASP A 97 -8.24 -3.90 -10.05
CA ASP A 97 -9.39 -3.30 -9.37
C ASP A 97 -10.66 -4.13 -9.46
N SER A 98 -10.85 -4.88 -10.54
CA SER A 98 -11.98 -5.81 -10.66
C SER A 98 -11.84 -6.95 -9.66
N ALA A 99 -10.68 -7.58 -9.67
CA ALA A 99 -10.42 -8.72 -8.81
C ALA A 99 -10.38 -8.34 -7.31
N ALA A 100 -9.92 -7.13 -6.97
CA ALA A 100 -10.02 -6.60 -5.62
C ALA A 100 -11.47 -6.44 -5.16
N ARG A 101 -12.38 -5.97 -6.03
CA ARG A 101 -13.82 -5.88 -5.74
C ARG A 101 -14.47 -7.25 -5.58
N ASP A 102 -14.11 -8.22 -6.43
CA ASP A 102 -14.63 -9.58 -6.34
C ASP A 102 -14.20 -10.27 -5.04
N ARG A 103 -12.93 -10.09 -4.64
CA ARG A 103 -12.45 -10.55 -3.33
C ARG A 103 -13.20 -9.90 -2.18
N GLU A 104 -13.39 -8.59 -2.23
CA GLU A 104 -14.11 -7.87 -1.18
C GLU A 104 -15.58 -8.33 -1.07
N ALA A 105 -16.24 -8.58 -2.20
CA ALA A 105 -17.59 -9.13 -2.23
C ALA A 105 -17.65 -10.55 -1.62
N LEU A 106 -16.66 -11.39 -1.94
CA LEU A 106 -16.51 -12.73 -1.36
C LEU A 106 -16.34 -12.66 0.16
N GLU A 107 -15.42 -11.82 0.65
CA GLU A 107 -15.20 -11.61 2.08
C GLU A 107 -16.47 -11.15 2.78
N LYS A 108 -17.19 -10.17 2.22
CA LYS A 108 -18.46 -9.68 2.77
C LYS A 108 -19.51 -10.80 2.88
N ALA A 109 -19.62 -11.66 1.88
CA ALA A 109 -20.55 -12.78 1.91
C ALA A 109 -20.22 -13.78 3.03
N ILE A 110 -18.93 -14.10 3.20
CA ILE A 110 -18.45 -15.01 4.25
C ILE A 110 -18.67 -14.41 5.64
N ILE A 111 -18.36 -13.13 5.81
CA ILE A 111 -18.56 -12.40 7.08
C ILE A 111 -20.05 -12.33 7.43
N SER A 112 -20.91 -12.07 6.44
CA SER A 112 -22.37 -12.08 6.61
C SER A 112 -22.91 -13.45 7.02
N ALA A 113 -22.22 -14.53 6.65
CA ALA A 113 -22.53 -15.89 7.09
C ALA A 113 -22.05 -16.21 8.52
N GLY A 114 -21.51 -15.23 9.24
CA GLY A 114 -21.09 -15.34 10.65
C GLY A 114 -19.63 -15.75 10.85
N TYR A 115 -18.78 -15.62 9.83
CA TYR A 115 -17.35 -15.91 9.91
C TYR A 115 -16.50 -14.63 10.05
N ARG A 116 -15.24 -14.79 10.43
CA ARG A 116 -14.24 -13.71 10.46
C ARG A 116 -12.88 -14.20 9.99
N LYS A 117 -12.02 -13.29 9.54
CA LYS A 117 -10.63 -13.61 9.15
C LYS A 117 -9.90 -14.21 10.35
N THR A 118 -9.13 -15.29 10.15
CA THR A 118 -8.22 -15.79 11.19
C THR A 118 -6.92 -15.00 11.18
N ALA A 119 -6.11 -15.14 12.23
CA ALA A 119 -4.75 -14.61 12.22
C ALA A 119 -3.95 -15.17 11.03
N ALA A 120 -4.10 -16.45 10.68
CA ALA A 120 -3.37 -17.03 9.55
C ALA A 120 -3.77 -16.47 8.16
N TYR A 121 -4.77 -15.58 8.05
CA TYR A 121 -5.19 -15.01 6.78
C TYR A 121 -4.03 -14.39 6.00
N TYR A 122 -3.18 -13.61 6.67
CA TYR A 122 -2.09 -12.85 6.01
C TYR A 122 -0.81 -13.67 5.78
N ASP A 123 -0.71 -14.86 6.39
CA ASP A 123 0.33 -15.83 6.07
C ASP A 123 0.17 -16.38 4.65
N PHE A 124 -1.09 -16.59 4.24
CA PHE A 124 -1.44 -17.08 2.91
C PHE A 124 -1.63 -15.96 1.90
N ASN A 125 -2.01 -14.78 2.38
CA ASN A 125 -2.25 -13.61 1.55
C ASN A 125 -1.40 -12.44 2.06
N PRO A 126 -0.08 -12.45 1.79
CA PRO A 126 0.80 -11.34 2.17
C PRO A 126 0.23 -9.99 1.74
N PHE A 127 0.36 -8.99 2.59
CA PHE A 127 -0.30 -7.69 2.41
C PHE A 127 -0.02 -7.04 1.04
N GLU A 128 1.20 -7.11 0.55
CA GLU A 128 1.59 -6.58 -0.76
C GLU A 128 1.11 -7.44 -1.93
N SER A 129 0.90 -8.76 -1.74
CA SER A 129 0.41 -9.64 -2.80
C SER A 129 -1.05 -9.36 -3.13
N LEU A 130 -1.82 -8.79 -2.19
CA LEU A 130 -3.19 -8.32 -2.40
C LEU A 130 -3.32 -7.19 -3.43
N ASN A 131 -2.21 -6.61 -3.92
CA ASN A 131 -2.21 -5.65 -5.03
C ASN A 131 -2.31 -6.29 -6.40
N ALA A 132 -1.85 -7.53 -6.57
CA ALA A 132 -1.76 -8.17 -7.89
C ALA A 132 -3.14 -8.37 -8.54
N GLY A 133 -4.19 -8.38 -7.71
CA GLY A 133 -5.59 -8.54 -8.11
C GLY A 133 -5.89 -9.93 -8.64
N SER A 134 -5.19 -10.41 -9.66
CA SER A 134 -5.36 -11.74 -10.23
C SER A 134 -4.47 -12.80 -9.56
N GLY A 135 -5.02 -14.00 -9.35
CA GLY A 135 -4.28 -15.16 -8.87
C GLY A 135 -5.06 -16.02 -7.87
N LEU A 136 -4.41 -17.10 -7.43
CA LEU A 136 -4.94 -17.98 -6.39
C LEU A 136 -4.95 -17.25 -5.05
N HIS A 137 -6.12 -17.22 -4.41
CA HIS A 137 -6.37 -16.65 -3.11
C HIS A 137 -6.83 -17.76 -2.18
N VAL A 138 -6.14 -17.91 -1.05
CA VAL A 138 -6.54 -18.91 -0.05
C VAL A 138 -6.69 -18.25 1.29
N ALA A 139 -7.92 -18.21 1.78
CA ALA A 139 -8.27 -17.44 2.95
C ALA A 139 -8.92 -18.33 4.01
N PRO A 140 -8.24 -18.58 5.14
CA PRO A 140 -8.86 -19.17 6.31
C PRO A 140 -9.73 -18.15 7.07
N PHE A 141 -10.90 -18.61 7.48
CA PHE A 141 -11.85 -17.92 8.33
C PHE A 141 -12.23 -18.82 9.51
N GLU A 142 -12.56 -18.22 10.64
CA GLU A 142 -13.12 -18.93 11.79
C GLU A 142 -14.55 -18.48 12.06
N ARG A 143 -15.34 -19.39 12.62
CA ARG A 143 -16.72 -19.09 13.01
C ARG A 143 -16.74 -18.19 14.24
N VAL A 144 -17.49 -17.09 14.18
CA VAL A 144 -17.74 -16.25 15.36
C VAL A 144 -18.64 -17.00 16.34
N PRO A 145 -18.38 -16.97 17.67
CA PRO A 145 -19.21 -17.64 18.65
C PRO A 145 -20.68 -17.25 18.56
N THR A 146 -21.60 -18.21 18.70
CA THR A 146 -23.04 -18.00 18.50
C THR A 146 -23.61 -17.01 19.51
N GLU A 147 -23.19 -17.12 20.77
CA GLU A 147 -23.58 -16.24 21.87
C GLU A 147 -23.13 -14.80 21.60
N ALA A 148 -21.96 -14.65 20.98
CA ALA A 148 -21.38 -13.37 20.63
C ALA A 148 -22.15 -12.72 19.45
N LEU A 149 -22.51 -13.50 18.43
CA LEU A 149 -23.36 -13.04 17.32
C LEU A 149 -24.78 -12.66 17.77
N ALA A 150 -25.32 -13.32 18.80
CA ALA A 150 -26.64 -12.99 19.34
C ALA A 150 -26.67 -11.62 20.02
N ARG A 151 -25.54 -11.16 20.56
CA ARG A 151 -25.42 -9.85 21.24
C ARG A 151 -24.84 -8.75 20.35
N PHE A 152 -23.89 -9.10 19.47
CA PHE A 152 -23.18 -8.16 18.60
C PHE A 152 -23.13 -8.68 17.16
N ASN A 153 -24.29 -8.65 16.52
CA ASN A 153 -24.44 -8.94 15.11
C ASN A 153 -23.80 -7.81 14.24
N LEU A 154 -23.88 -7.93 12.92
CA LEU A 154 -23.31 -6.91 12.02
C LEU A 154 -24.08 -5.58 12.06
N GLU A 155 -25.37 -5.59 12.38
CA GLU A 155 -26.19 -4.36 12.47
C GLU A 155 -25.69 -3.47 13.62
N VAL A 156 -25.43 -4.07 14.78
CA VAL A 156 -24.84 -3.38 15.94
C VAL A 156 -23.47 -2.77 15.59
N LEU A 157 -22.63 -3.50 14.83
CA LEU A 157 -21.34 -2.97 14.39
C LEU A 157 -21.48 -1.81 13.39
N GLU A 158 -22.50 -1.84 12.53
CA GLU A 158 -22.78 -0.75 11.59
C GLU A 158 -23.24 0.52 12.33
N GLU A 159 -24.06 0.37 13.37
CA GLU A 159 -24.49 1.49 14.24
C GLU A 159 -23.32 2.12 14.99
N GLU A 160 -22.35 1.32 15.44
CA GLU A 160 -21.18 1.75 16.22
C GLU A 160 -19.94 2.11 15.35
N ARG A 161 -20.06 2.02 14.03
CA ARG A 161 -18.95 2.03 13.06
C ARG A 161 -18.02 3.25 13.11
N LEU A 162 -18.49 4.37 13.65
CA LEU A 162 -17.69 5.59 13.79
C LEU A 162 -16.56 5.44 14.81
N LEU A 163 -16.79 4.69 15.89
CA LEU A 163 -15.84 4.53 17.00
C LEU A 163 -15.36 3.09 17.16
N HIS A 164 -16.18 2.11 16.76
CA HIS A 164 -15.90 0.70 16.98
C HIS A 164 -15.98 -0.07 15.66
N THR A 165 -14.91 -0.73 15.26
CA THR A 165 -14.91 -1.61 14.08
C THR A 165 -14.05 -2.84 14.34
N ASP A 166 -14.60 -4.00 14.04
CA ASP A 166 -13.88 -5.27 14.09
C ASP A 166 -13.27 -5.53 12.71
N MET A 167 -11.96 -5.27 12.58
CA MET A 167 -11.27 -5.39 11.29
C MET A 167 -11.14 -6.84 10.81
N ALA A 168 -11.31 -7.85 11.68
CA ALA A 168 -11.39 -9.24 11.24
C ALA A 168 -12.77 -9.59 10.65
N ARG A 169 -13.79 -8.78 10.93
CA ARG A 169 -15.15 -8.85 10.37
C ARG A 169 -15.44 -7.72 9.37
N GLU A 170 -14.40 -7.12 8.80
CA GLU A 170 -14.47 -6.11 7.77
C GLU A 170 -13.74 -6.63 6.51
N ALA A 171 -14.23 -6.27 5.33
CA ALA A 171 -13.60 -6.62 4.06
C ALA A 171 -12.76 -5.47 3.49
N GLY A 172 -11.80 -5.78 2.62
CA GLY A 172 -11.12 -4.76 1.81
C GLY A 172 -9.94 -4.05 2.49
N ARG A 173 -9.49 -2.94 1.88
CA ARG A 173 -8.19 -2.28 2.13
C ARG A 173 -7.99 -1.81 3.58
N ARG A 174 -9.03 -1.23 4.19
CA ARG A 174 -8.99 -0.74 5.57
C ARG A 174 -8.75 -1.87 6.56
N SER A 175 -9.54 -2.95 6.45
CA SER A 175 -9.35 -4.18 7.23
C SER A 175 -7.92 -4.71 7.09
N ASP A 176 -7.46 -4.85 5.84
CA ASP A 176 -6.13 -5.40 5.56
C ASP A 176 -5.00 -4.57 6.20
N ALA A 177 -5.10 -3.25 6.15
CA ALA A 177 -4.10 -2.34 6.70
C ALA A 177 -4.02 -2.39 8.24
N HIS A 178 -5.17 -2.49 8.91
CA HIS A 178 -5.19 -2.62 10.37
C HIS A 178 -4.67 -3.99 10.82
N CYS A 179 -5.16 -5.08 10.22
CA CYS A 179 -4.74 -6.42 10.60
C CYS A 179 -3.25 -6.66 10.36
N VAL A 180 -2.68 -6.17 9.25
CA VAL A 180 -1.24 -6.36 8.98
C VAL A 180 -0.35 -5.66 10.01
N ARG A 181 -0.75 -4.54 10.63
CA ARG A 181 0.04 -3.91 11.71
C ARG A 181 0.22 -4.86 12.88
N TYR A 182 -0.86 -5.55 13.29
CA TYR A 182 -0.80 -6.56 14.35
C TYR A 182 0.02 -7.78 13.95
N HIS A 183 -0.05 -8.25 12.71
CA HIS A 183 0.85 -9.30 12.21
C HIS A 183 2.31 -8.89 12.27
N ARG A 184 2.62 -7.65 11.85
CA ARG A 184 3.98 -7.12 11.89
C ARG A 184 4.49 -6.93 13.32
N ALA A 185 3.62 -6.54 14.27
CA ALA A 185 3.97 -6.54 15.68
C ALA A 185 4.25 -7.95 16.22
N ALA A 186 3.45 -8.95 15.82
CA ALA A 186 3.62 -10.33 16.27
C ALA A 186 5.00 -10.91 15.92
N GLU A 187 5.61 -10.48 14.81
CA GLU A 187 6.99 -10.85 14.43
C GLU A 187 8.05 -10.42 15.47
N TYR A 188 7.74 -9.45 16.34
CA TYR A 188 8.64 -8.93 17.37
C TYR A 188 8.30 -9.41 18.78
N ILE A 189 7.19 -10.14 18.95
CA ILE A 189 6.81 -10.79 20.21
C ILE A 189 7.64 -12.08 20.36
N ARG A 190 8.37 -12.19 21.47
CA ARG A 190 9.25 -13.33 21.74
C ARG A 190 8.47 -14.44 22.47
N PRO A 191 8.96 -15.69 22.42
CA PRO A 191 8.39 -16.76 23.22
C PRO A 191 8.38 -16.43 24.72
N GLY A 192 7.20 -16.51 25.32
CA GLY A 192 6.98 -16.20 26.74
C GLY A 192 6.84 -14.70 27.05
N ASP A 193 6.68 -13.84 26.04
CA ASP A 193 6.41 -12.42 26.28
C ASP A 193 4.98 -12.22 26.79
N ARG A 194 4.82 -11.34 27.80
CA ARG A 194 3.52 -10.81 28.22
C ARG A 194 3.24 -9.54 27.41
N VAL A 195 2.10 -9.51 26.74
CA VAL A 195 1.78 -8.50 25.73
C VAL A 195 0.65 -7.61 26.22
N LEU A 196 0.76 -6.31 26.02
CA LEU A 196 -0.31 -5.34 26.22
C LEU A 196 -0.73 -4.78 24.85
N ASP A 197 -2.01 -4.90 24.51
CA ASP A 197 -2.65 -4.19 23.41
C ASP A 197 -3.38 -2.98 24.03
N VAL A 198 -2.76 -1.80 23.94
CA VAL A 198 -3.31 -0.58 24.55
C VAL A 198 -4.21 0.15 23.55
N ALA A 199 -5.40 0.53 24.01
CA ALA A 199 -6.54 0.90 23.16
C ALA A 199 -6.91 -0.23 22.19
N CYS A 200 -7.16 -1.42 22.73
CA CYS A 200 -7.42 -2.64 21.94
C CYS A 200 -8.73 -2.61 21.14
N GLY A 201 -9.59 -1.61 21.36
CA GLY A 201 -10.90 -1.47 20.73
C GLY A 201 -11.75 -2.73 20.91
N LEU A 202 -12.13 -3.35 19.79
CA LEU A 202 -12.96 -4.56 19.77
C LEU A 202 -12.17 -5.87 19.94
N GLY A 203 -10.86 -5.83 20.20
CA GLY A 203 -10.04 -6.98 20.61
C GLY A 203 -9.54 -7.89 19.48
N TYR A 204 -9.83 -7.58 18.21
CA TYR A 204 -9.35 -8.39 17.07
C TYR A 204 -7.81 -8.41 16.98
N GLY A 205 -7.17 -7.27 17.29
CA GLY A 205 -5.72 -7.12 17.28
C GLY A 205 -5.05 -7.97 18.36
N SER A 206 -5.58 -7.92 19.58
CA SER A 206 -5.15 -8.76 20.70
C SER A 206 -5.15 -10.25 20.35
N ARG A 207 -6.20 -10.72 19.65
CA ARG A 207 -6.27 -12.12 19.19
C ARG A 207 -5.22 -12.43 18.12
N ILE A 208 -4.99 -11.52 17.17
CA ILE A 208 -3.93 -11.69 16.16
C ILE A 208 -2.56 -11.78 16.83
N LEU A 209 -2.25 -10.90 17.80
CA LEU A 209 -0.97 -10.92 18.52
C LEU A 209 -0.76 -12.24 19.24
N PHE A 210 -1.82 -12.82 19.82
CA PHE A 210 -1.74 -14.10 20.50
C PHE A 210 -1.56 -15.27 19.52
N ASP A 211 -2.42 -15.38 18.51
CA ASP A 211 -2.42 -16.51 17.57
C ASP A 211 -1.21 -16.51 16.62
N ALA A 212 -0.68 -15.34 16.27
CA ALA A 212 0.44 -15.18 15.34
C ALA A 212 1.81 -15.12 16.04
N SER A 213 1.88 -15.33 17.35
CA SER A 213 3.13 -15.32 18.11
C SER A 213 3.21 -16.45 19.14
N ALA A 214 4.29 -16.47 19.92
CA ALA A 214 4.47 -17.37 21.06
C ALA A 214 4.32 -16.64 22.40
N ALA A 215 3.45 -15.63 22.46
CA ALA A 215 3.14 -14.89 23.67
C ALA A 215 2.69 -15.81 24.82
N GLU A 216 3.10 -15.49 26.04
CA GLU A 216 2.56 -16.14 27.24
C GLU A 216 1.10 -15.73 27.45
N SER A 217 0.81 -14.44 27.26
CA SER A 217 -0.52 -13.84 27.41
C SER A 217 -0.62 -12.52 26.64
N VAL A 218 -1.85 -12.16 26.26
CA VAL A 218 -2.18 -10.84 25.71
C VAL A 218 -3.26 -10.22 26.56
N HIS A 219 -3.01 -9.01 27.05
CA HIS A 219 -3.99 -8.20 27.78
C HIS A 219 -4.39 -7.00 26.93
N GLY A 220 -5.67 -6.89 26.60
CA GLY A 220 -6.24 -5.74 25.92
C GLY A 220 -6.85 -4.75 26.91
N VAL A 221 -6.50 -3.46 26.77
CA VAL A 221 -7.08 -2.38 27.58
C VAL A 221 -7.70 -1.33 26.66
N ASP A 222 -8.92 -0.91 26.94
CA ASP A 222 -9.61 0.16 26.20
C ASP A 222 -10.52 0.95 27.14
N LEU A 223 -10.79 2.22 26.81
CA LEU A 223 -11.68 3.08 27.62
C LEU A 223 -13.16 2.72 27.40
N SER A 224 -13.50 2.07 26.30
CA SER A 224 -14.87 1.73 25.92
C SER A 224 -15.40 0.49 26.64
N ASP A 225 -16.38 0.67 27.52
CA ASP A 225 -17.13 -0.44 28.13
C ASP A 225 -17.74 -1.37 27.06
N PHE A 226 -18.34 -0.79 26.01
CA PHE A 226 -18.91 -1.52 24.89
C PHE A 226 -17.84 -2.36 24.17
N GLY A 227 -16.70 -1.74 23.87
CA GLY A 227 -15.62 -2.40 23.15
C GLY A 227 -15.05 -3.59 23.92
N ILE A 228 -14.86 -3.44 25.23
CA ILE A 228 -14.37 -4.52 26.09
C ILE A 228 -15.40 -5.64 26.23
N ASP A 229 -16.69 -5.31 26.36
CA ASP A 229 -17.76 -6.31 26.40
C ASP A 229 -17.85 -7.11 25.09
N TYR A 230 -17.68 -6.45 23.95
CA TYR A 230 -17.56 -7.10 22.64
C TYR A 230 -16.31 -7.99 22.59
N ALA A 231 -15.14 -7.47 22.96
CA ALA A 231 -13.87 -8.19 22.91
C ALA A 231 -13.91 -9.47 23.76
N LYS A 232 -14.51 -9.41 24.95
CA LYS A 232 -14.75 -10.59 25.80
C LYS A 232 -15.65 -11.63 25.13
N ALA A 233 -16.75 -11.20 24.52
CA ALA A 233 -17.68 -12.12 23.87
C ALA A 233 -17.06 -12.78 22.62
N HIS A 234 -16.23 -12.04 21.87
CA HIS A 234 -15.73 -12.47 20.56
C HIS A 234 -14.34 -13.11 20.59
N TYR A 235 -13.45 -12.65 21.46
CA TYR A 235 -12.00 -12.94 21.37
C TYR A 235 -11.40 -13.57 22.62
N GLN A 236 -12.06 -13.49 23.78
CA GLN A 236 -11.62 -14.17 25.01
C GLN A 236 -12.05 -15.65 25.03
N VAL A 237 -11.58 -16.40 24.03
CA VAL A 237 -11.81 -17.85 23.94
C VAL A 237 -10.73 -18.66 24.68
N ASP A 238 -9.58 -18.05 24.95
CA ASP A 238 -8.47 -18.60 25.72
C ASP A 238 -8.27 -17.73 26.97
N GLU A 239 -8.01 -18.33 28.13
CA GLU A 239 -7.84 -17.62 29.39
C GLU A 239 -6.60 -16.71 29.43
N ARG A 240 -5.66 -16.92 28.50
CA ARG A 240 -4.44 -16.11 28.34
C ARG A 240 -4.66 -14.85 27.52
N VAL A 241 -5.84 -14.69 26.90
CA VAL A 241 -6.26 -13.44 26.25
C VAL A 241 -7.33 -12.79 27.12
N THR A 242 -7.05 -11.62 27.68
CA THR A 242 -7.95 -10.97 28.64
C THR A 242 -8.20 -9.52 28.27
N PHE A 243 -9.37 -9.00 28.61
CA PHE A 243 -9.76 -7.62 28.31
C PHE A 243 -10.26 -6.88 29.55
N ALA A 244 -9.81 -5.64 29.73
CA ALA A 244 -10.22 -4.78 30.84
C ALA A 244 -10.49 -3.35 30.37
N VAL A 245 -11.49 -2.72 31.01
CA VAL A 245 -11.73 -1.28 30.83
C VAL A 245 -10.64 -0.53 31.56
N GLY A 246 -10.01 0.44 30.89
CA GLY A 246 -8.92 1.21 31.49
C GLY A 246 -8.49 2.40 30.64
N ASP A 247 -8.01 3.41 31.33
CA ASP A 247 -7.45 4.63 30.74
C ASP A 247 -5.99 4.40 30.35
N ALA A 248 -5.67 4.56 29.06
CA ALA A 248 -4.32 4.39 28.52
C ALA A 248 -3.31 5.40 29.11
N GLU A 249 -3.77 6.56 29.57
CA GLU A 249 -2.95 7.59 30.22
C GLU A 249 -2.69 7.28 31.71
N LYS A 250 -3.22 6.17 32.24
CA LYS A 250 -3.01 5.78 33.64
C LYS A 250 -2.57 4.34 33.82
N LEU A 251 -3.17 3.41 33.07
CA LEU A 251 -2.93 1.96 33.16
C LEU A 251 -2.92 1.45 34.62
N GLU A 252 -3.90 1.88 35.42
CA GLU A 252 -3.91 1.68 36.88
C GLU A 252 -3.92 0.20 37.30
N HIS A 253 -4.44 -0.67 36.43
CA HIS A 253 -4.52 -2.12 36.67
C HIS A 253 -3.32 -2.90 36.14
N VAL A 254 -2.39 -2.24 35.44
CA VAL A 254 -1.20 -2.86 34.87
C VAL A 254 0.02 -2.52 35.76
N PRO A 255 0.66 -3.52 36.40
CA PRO A 255 1.80 -3.27 37.27
C PRO A 255 3.03 -2.72 36.53
N ASP A 256 3.85 -1.96 37.25
CA ASP A 256 5.15 -1.50 36.75
C ASP A 256 6.04 -2.66 36.30
N ALA A 257 6.77 -2.46 35.21
CA ALA A 257 7.73 -3.44 34.67
C ALA A 257 7.17 -4.88 34.58
N SER A 258 5.92 -5.03 34.14
CA SER A 258 5.21 -6.31 34.03
C SER A 258 5.03 -6.80 32.59
N ILE A 259 5.09 -5.91 31.61
CA ILE A 259 4.85 -6.18 30.19
C ILE A 259 6.17 -6.32 29.43
N ASP A 260 6.29 -7.27 28.51
CA ASP A 260 7.47 -7.47 27.65
C ASP A 260 7.30 -6.79 26.28
N PHE A 261 6.08 -6.73 25.73
CA PHE A 261 5.76 -6.09 24.46
C PHE A 261 4.45 -5.27 24.54
N ILE A 262 4.44 -4.06 23.98
CA ILE A 262 3.22 -3.23 23.87
C ILE A 262 2.92 -2.98 22.39
N ALA A 263 1.71 -3.30 21.95
CA ALA A 263 1.13 -2.80 20.70
C ALA A 263 0.30 -1.56 21.02
N ALA A 264 0.65 -0.43 20.41
CA ALA A 264 0.06 0.89 20.65
C ALA A 264 -0.33 1.53 19.30
N PHE A 265 -1.45 1.10 18.74
CA PHE A 265 -1.83 1.42 17.37
C PHE A 265 -2.99 2.40 17.29
N GLU A 266 -2.81 3.47 16.51
CA GLU A 266 -3.85 4.48 16.23
C GLU A 266 -4.49 5.03 17.50
N THR A 267 -3.64 5.46 18.43
CA THR A 267 -4.06 5.88 19.78
C THR A 267 -3.46 7.22 20.17
N ILE A 268 -2.21 7.48 19.79
CA ILE A 268 -1.47 8.64 20.29
C ILE A 268 -2.05 9.97 19.78
N GLU A 269 -2.69 9.96 18.61
CA GLU A 269 -3.45 11.05 18.01
C GLU A 269 -4.77 11.35 18.73
N HIS A 270 -5.29 10.39 19.50
CA HIS A 270 -6.57 10.48 20.20
C HIS A 270 -6.43 10.86 21.68
N VAL A 271 -5.27 10.65 22.30
CA VAL A 271 -5.07 10.95 23.73
C VAL A 271 -4.86 12.46 23.96
N PRO A 272 -5.48 13.05 24.99
CA PRO A 272 -5.26 14.46 25.33
C PRO A 272 -3.83 14.80 25.77
N HIS A 273 -3.12 13.87 26.41
CA HIS A 273 -1.77 14.08 26.93
C HIS A 273 -0.80 12.96 26.44
N PRO A 274 -0.33 13.03 25.18
CA PRO A 274 0.59 12.03 24.61
C PRO A 274 1.83 11.72 25.44
N GLU A 275 2.39 12.74 26.10
CA GLU A 275 3.56 12.58 26.97
C GLU A 275 3.25 11.70 28.19
N GLU A 276 2.08 11.87 28.80
CA GLU A 276 1.65 11.06 29.95
C GLU A 276 1.35 9.63 29.51
N TYR A 277 0.68 9.46 28.37
CA TYR A 277 0.48 8.16 27.72
C TYR A 277 1.81 7.42 27.51
N LEU A 278 2.79 8.03 26.84
CA LEU A 278 4.11 7.40 26.60
C LEU A 278 4.84 7.09 27.91
N ARG A 279 4.71 7.95 28.92
CA ARG A 279 5.27 7.71 30.27
C ARG A 279 4.65 6.47 30.92
N GLN A 280 3.35 6.25 30.78
CA GLN A 280 2.69 5.05 31.30
C GLN A 280 3.09 3.79 30.54
N LEU A 281 3.21 3.85 29.22
CA LEU A 281 3.75 2.74 28.44
C LEU A 281 5.16 2.37 28.93
N LYS A 282 6.01 3.37 29.15
CA LYS A 282 7.37 3.16 29.69
C LYS A 282 7.34 2.58 31.11
N ARG A 283 6.40 3.00 31.97
CA ARG A 283 6.26 2.48 33.35
C ARG A 283 5.96 0.98 33.35
N VAL A 284 4.96 0.55 32.59
CA VAL A 284 4.50 -0.86 32.59
C VAL A 284 5.45 -1.78 31.84
N LEU A 285 6.21 -1.27 30.88
CA LEU A 285 7.19 -2.03 30.12
C LEU A 285 8.39 -2.42 30.99
N LYS A 286 8.81 -3.68 30.88
CA LYS A 286 10.06 -4.19 31.47
C LYS A 286 11.28 -3.52 30.83
N PRO A 287 12.41 -3.40 31.54
CA PRO A 287 13.67 -2.98 30.92
C PRO A 287 14.04 -3.89 29.74
N GLY A 288 14.32 -3.32 28.56
CA GLY A 288 14.55 -4.09 27.33
C GLY A 288 13.30 -4.71 26.69
N GLY A 289 12.11 -4.42 27.24
CA GLY A 289 10.82 -4.66 26.58
C GLY A 289 10.61 -3.69 25.42
N ARG A 290 9.74 -4.04 24.48
CA ARG A 290 9.49 -3.29 23.25
C ARG A 290 8.10 -2.70 23.18
N VAL A 291 7.98 -1.58 22.48
CA VAL A 291 6.70 -0.95 22.14
C VAL A 291 6.68 -0.66 20.66
N MET A 292 5.57 -0.99 20.00
CA MET A 292 5.31 -0.59 18.62
C MET A 292 4.22 0.46 18.60
N VAL A 293 4.58 1.70 18.24
CA VAL A 293 3.67 2.84 18.19
C VAL A 293 3.44 3.23 16.74
N CYS A 294 2.18 3.48 16.35
CA CYS A 294 1.88 4.09 15.05
C CYS A 294 1.01 5.32 15.18
N ALA A 295 1.07 6.17 14.15
CA ALA A 295 0.13 7.25 13.94
C ALA A 295 -0.09 7.48 12.43
N PRO A 296 -1.26 8.03 12.04
CA PRO A 296 -1.47 8.61 10.73
C PRO A 296 -0.43 9.70 10.43
N ASN A 297 0.09 9.72 9.20
CA ASN A 297 1.14 10.64 8.78
C ASN A 297 0.59 11.90 8.10
N ASP A 298 0.62 13.00 8.84
CA ASP A 298 0.22 14.34 8.45
C ASP A 298 -1.22 14.33 7.90
N TRP A 299 -2.14 13.75 8.66
CA TRP A 299 -3.50 13.42 8.22
C TRP A 299 -4.41 14.65 8.12
N THR A 300 -4.10 15.56 7.19
CA THR A 300 -4.83 16.82 7.01
C THR A 300 -5.55 16.88 5.67
N ASP A 301 -6.74 17.50 5.66
CA ASP A 301 -7.50 17.84 4.45
C ASP A 301 -6.90 19.06 3.71
N GLU A 302 -7.53 19.49 2.62
CA GLU A 302 -7.15 20.70 1.85
C GLU A 302 -7.16 22.00 2.67
N THR A 303 -7.74 22.02 3.87
CA THR A 303 -7.71 23.16 4.80
C THR A 303 -6.53 23.10 5.77
N GLY A 304 -5.73 22.03 5.73
CA GLY A 304 -4.61 21.78 6.63
C GLY A 304 -5.06 21.33 8.03
N ARG A 305 -6.29 20.83 8.17
CA ARG A 305 -6.84 20.32 9.44
C ARG A 305 -7.12 18.84 9.34
N ASP A 306 -7.04 18.13 10.46
CA ASP A 306 -7.49 16.76 10.51
C ASP A 306 -9.03 16.71 10.39
N PRO A 307 -9.58 16.02 9.38
CA PRO A 307 -11.02 15.93 9.22
C PRO A 307 -11.68 14.99 10.23
N ASN A 308 -10.91 14.19 10.97
CA ASN A 308 -11.45 13.37 12.05
C ASN A 308 -11.60 14.21 13.33
N PRO A 309 -12.83 14.46 13.82
CA PRO A 309 -13.05 15.25 15.04
C PRO A 309 -12.48 14.59 16.31
N HIS A 310 -12.12 13.30 16.24
CA HIS A 310 -11.53 12.56 17.34
C HIS A 310 -9.99 12.58 17.33
N HIS A 311 -9.35 13.10 16.28
CA HIS A 311 -7.90 13.33 16.28
C HIS A 311 -7.60 14.67 16.95
N LEU A 312 -7.00 14.61 18.13
CA LEU A 312 -6.58 15.79 18.89
C LEU A 312 -5.24 16.34 18.38
N HIS A 313 -4.48 15.51 17.66
CA HIS A 313 -3.11 15.80 17.24
C HIS A 313 -2.83 15.31 15.82
N VAL A 314 -2.27 16.20 14.99
CA VAL A 314 -1.65 15.81 13.72
C VAL A 314 -0.20 15.40 13.96
N TYR A 315 0.17 14.23 13.46
CA TYR A 315 1.52 13.67 13.61
C TYR A 315 2.30 13.73 12.30
N THR A 316 3.55 14.18 12.36
CA THR A 316 4.54 13.98 11.30
C THR A 316 5.58 12.97 11.76
N TRP A 317 6.43 12.50 10.85
CA TRP A 317 7.57 11.66 11.19
C TRP A 317 8.41 12.25 12.33
N GLU A 318 8.79 13.52 12.21
CA GLU A 318 9.69 14.21 13.14
C GLU A 318 9.04 14.38 14.51
N ARG A 319 7.75 14.70 14.55
CA ARG A 319 7.02 14.82 15.82
C ARG A 319 6.92 13.47 16.52
N LEU A 320 6.45 12.44 15.82
CA LEU A 320 6.28 11.12 16.43
C LEU A 320 7.61 10.55 16.90
N LYS A 321 8.66 10.62 16.06
CA LYS A 321 10.03 10.24 16.43
C LYS A 321 10.49 11.00 17.66
N GLY A 322 10.36 12.33 17.66
CA GLY A 322 10.84 13.18 18.76
C GLY A 322 10.12 12.97 20.09
N GLU A 323 8.86 12.54 20.08
CA GLU A 323 8.11 12.14 21.29
C GLU A 323 8.55 10.75 21.76
N ILE A 324 8.66 9.77 20.86
CA ILE A 324 9.08 8.40 21.20
C ILE A 324 10.50 8.35 21.75
N GLU A 325 11.46 9.10 21.16
CA GLU A 325 12.88 9.10 21.55
C GLU A 325 13.13 9.61 22.97
N ARG A 326 12.19 10.35 23.56
CA ARG A 326 12.30 10.81 24.96
C ARG A 326 12.12 9.68 25.95
N HIS A 327 11.39 8.64 25.56
CA HIS A 327 10.98 7.54 26.45
C HIS A 327 11.60 6.21 26.07
N PHE A 328 11.86 5.99 24.77
CA PHE A 328 12.30 4.72 24.21
C PHE A 328 13.48 4.89 23.25
N LEU A 329 14.27 3.84 23.14
CA LEU A 329 15.35 3.74 22.16
C LEU A 329 14.77 3.15 20.88
N ILE A 330 14.75 3.92 19.80
CA ILE A 330 14.19 3.49 18.51
C ILE A 330 15.10 2.43 17.89
N GLU A 331 14.59 1.20 17.74
CA GLU A 331 15.30 0.11 17.07
C GLU A 331 15.07 0.12 15.56
N LYS A 332 13.81 0.31 15.15
CA LYS A 332 13.36 0.26 13.75
C LYS A 332 12.22 1.25 13.52
N ALA A 333 12.04 1.63 12.26
CA ALA A 333 10.88 2.38 11.82
C ALA A 333 10.31 1.80 10.53
N PHE A 334 9.02 1.96 10.34
CA PHE A 334 8.29 1.45 9.20
C PHE A 334 7.31 2.50 8.70
N ILE A 335 6.97 2.34 7.42
CA ILE A 335 5.90 3.08 6.78
C ILE A 335 4.93 2.10 6.17
N GLN A 336 3.66 2.45 6.24
CA GLN A 336 2.58 1.69 5.64
C GLN A 336 1.78 2.56 4.69
N VAL A 337 1.49 1.98 3.53
CA VAL A 337 0.51 2.45 2.56
C VAL A 337 -0.58 1.38 2.51
N ALA A 338 -1.82 1.71 2.86
CA ALA A 338 -2.98 0.86 2.66
C ALA A 338 -3.50 0.95 1.21
N GLY A 339 -3.37 2.13 0.61
CA GLY A 339 -4.08 2.44 -0.62
C GLY A 339 -5.58 2.60 -0.34
N GLY A 340 -6.20 3.56 -1.02
CA GLY A 340 -7.62 3.88 -0.83
C GLY A 340 -7.94 4.76 0.39
N ALA A 341 -6.97 5.19 1.18
CA ALA A 341 -7.17 6.21 2.20
C ALA A 341 -6.88 7.62 1.64
N MET A 342 -6.88 8.65 2.49
CA MET A 342 -6.91 10.06 2.06
C MET A 342 -5.67 10.49 1.26
N LYS A 343 -4.47 10.16 1.73
CA LYS A 343 -3.21 10.65 1.13
C LYS A 343 -2.67 9.78 0.02
N CYS A 344 -2.79 8.47 0.14
CA CYS A 344 -2.24 7.53 -0.84
C CYS A 344 -3.36 6.75 -1.53
N HIS A 345 -4.46 7.43 -1.86
CA HIS A 345 -5.69 6.82 -2.36
C HIS A 345 -5.46 5.86 -3.54
N PHE A 346 -4.59 6.24 -4.48
CA PHE A 346 -4.29 5.46 -5.68
C PHE A 346 -3.01 4.61 -5.56
N SER A 347 -2.36 4.62 -4.41
CA SER A 347 -1.10 3.89 -4.21
C SER A 347 -1.35 2.41 -3.89
N PRO A 348 -0.43 1.51 -4.30
CA PRO A 348 -0.52 0.10 -3.92
C PRO A 348 -0.23 -0.08 -2.42
N ARG A 349 -0.82 -1.12 -1.82
CA ARG A 349 -0.51 -1.56 -0.46
C ARG A 349 0.99 -1.80 -0.33
N SER A 350 1.62 -1.27 0.70
CA SER A 350 3.01 -1.61 1.02
C SER A 350 3.30 -1.48 2.50
N TRP A 351 4.16 -2.35 3.00
CA TRP A 351 4.82 -2.22 4.29
C TRP A 351 6.33 -2.17 4.06
N ARG A 352 7.01 -1.10 4.49
CA ARG A 352 8.45 -0.94 4.28
C ARG A 352 9.15 -0.55 5.57
N GLU A 353 10.22 -1.27 5.89
CA GLU A 353 11.20 -0.81 6.89
C GLU A 353 12.01 0.34 6.30
N VAL A 354 12.24 1.39 7.09
CA VAL A 354 13.05 2.55 6.72
C VAL A 354 14.02 2.91 7.85
N ASP A 355 15.08 3.62 7.50
CA ASP A 355 16.04 4.14 8.48
C ASP A 355 15.35 5.21 9.36
N PRO A 356 15.29 5.05 10.69
CA PRO A 356 14.68 6.03 11.58
C PRO A 356 15.29 7.43 11.47
N ASP A 357 16.60 7.53 11.22
CA ASP A 357 17.36 8.78 11.21
C ASP A 357 17.48 9.41 9.82
N ARG A 358 17.21 8.64 8.76
CA ARG A 358 17.25 9.09 7.36
C ARG A 358 16.08 8.51 6.58
N PRO A 359 14.85 8.97 6.88
CA PRO A 359 13.68 8.33 6.31
C PRO A 359 13.56 8.80 4.85
N GLU A 360 14.01 7.99 3.90
CA GLU A 360 13.67 8.14 2.47
C GLU A 360 12.31 7.47 2.21
N TYR A 361 11.24 8.03 2.77
CA TYR A 361 9.94 7.35 2.82
C TYR A 361 8.99 7.67 1.67
N GLY A 362 9.06 8.88 1.09
CA GLY A 362 8.08 9.33 0.08
C GLY A 362 6.69 9.52 0.68
N GLU A 363 5.63 9.30 -0.09
CA GLU A 363 4.25 9.32 0.44
C GLU A 363 3.97 8.05 1.27
N ALA A 364 3.46 8.24 2.50
CA ALA A 364 3.02 7.18 3.40
C ALA A 364 1.79 7.66 4.18
N GLU A 365 0.84 6.76 4.40
CA GLU A 365 -0.39 7.03 5.17
C GLU A 365 -0.16 6.83 6.67
N TRP A 366 0.68 5.86 7.06
CA TRP A 366 1.03 5.59 8.44
C TRP A 366 2.53 5.49 8.65
N ILE A 367 2.95 5.98 9.81
CA ILE A 367 4.32 5.89 10.32
C ILE A 367 4.31 5.05 11.58
N VAL A 368 5.26 4.13 11.70
CA VAL A 368 5.32 3.14 12.77
C VAL A 368 6.74 3.08 13.32
N PHE A 369 6.91 3.13 14.64
CA PHE A 369 8.20 2.99 15.29
C PHE A 369 8.19 1.81 16.24
N LEU A 370 9.27 1.03 16.20
CA LEU A 370 9.57 0.02 17.22
C LEU A 370 10.59 0.61 18.19
N GLY A 371 10.14 0.94 19.38
CA GLY A 371 10.96 1.43 20.49
C GLY A 371 11.27 0.32 21.49
N MET A 372 12.37 0.46 22.21
CA MET A 372 12.74 -0.39 23.34
C MET A 372 12.94 0.46 24.59
N LYS A 373 12.39 0.04 25.73
CA LYS A 373 12.74 0.66 27.01
C LYS A 373 14.21 0.37 27.30
N ASP A 374 14.95 1.40 27.71
CA ASP A 374 16.38 1.26 28.00
C ASP A 374 16.61 0.11 29.00
N PRO A 375 17.36 -0.95 28.63
CA PRO A 375 17.65 -2.07 29.53
C PRO A 375 18.48 -1.67 30.76
N LEU A 376 19.06 -0.46 30.78
CA LEU A 376 19.76 0.10 31.93
C LEU A 376 18.83 0.85 32.89
N ASP A 377 17.64 1.24 32.43
CA ASP A 377 16.57 1.82 33.25
C ASP A 377 15.82 0.71 33.98
N THR A 378 16.36 0.31 35.14
CA THR A 378 15.92 -0.85 35.93
C THR A 378 15.17 -0.49 37.22
N GLU A 379 14.83 0.79 37.42
CA GLU A 379 14.24 1.26 38.69
C GLU A 379 13.01 0.44 39.09
N GLY A 380 13.09 -0.23 40.24
CA GLY A 380 12.02 -1.06 40.80
C GLY A 380 11.77 -2.41 40.09
N ALA A 381 12.43 -2.70 38.97
CA ALA A 381 12.13 -3.86 38.13
C ALA A 381 12.86 -5.13 38.59
N ARG A 382 12.11 -6.18 38.92
CA ARG A 382 12.67 -7.52 39.19
C ARG A 382 12.81 -8.30 37.88
N PHE A 383 14.01 -8.81 37.60
CA PHE A 383 14.21 -9.70 36.47
C PHE A 383 13.56 -11.07 36.72
N GLU A 384 12.85 -11.56 35.71
CA GLU A 384 12.23 -12.87 35.64
C GLU A 384 12.56 -13.49 34.28
N GLU A 385 13.07 -14.72 34.28
CA GLU A 385 13.23 -15.46 33.03
C GLU A 385 11.88 -16.04 32.62
N THR A 386 11.32 -15.51 31.54
CA THR A 386 10.02 -15.90 30.98
C THR A 386 10.15 -16.88 29.82
N SER A 387 11.32 -16.97 29.18
CA SER A 387 11.47 -17.84 28.00
C SER A 387 11.59 -19.31 28.38
N TRP A 388 12.15 -19.61 29.56
CA TRP A 388 12.46 -20.99 29.97
C TRP A 388 12.13 -21.22 31.43
N VAL A 389 11.57 -22.39 31.74
CA VAL A 389 11.44 -22.80 33.13
C VAL A 389 12.80 -23.24 33.67
N ILE A 390 13.29 -22.46 34.65
CA ILE A 390 14.61 -22.63 35.22
C ILE A 390 14.57 -23.62 36.40
N PRO A 391 15.44 -24.65 36.44
CA PRO A 391 15.59 -25.49 37.62
C PRO A 391 15.96 -24.71 38.88
N ARG A 392 15.27 -24.98 40.00
CA ARG A 392 15.60 -24.44 41.33
C ARG A 392 16.83 -25.13 41.94
N SER A 393 17.99 -24.92 41.33
CA SER A 393 19.25 -25.55 41.73
C SER A 393 20.41 -24.58 41.57
N SER A 394 21.26 -24.47 42.60
CA SER A 394 22.50 -23.69 42.53
C SER A 394 23.52 -24.26 41.53
N ARG A 395 23.28 -25.47 41.02
CA ARG A 395 24.09 -26.13 39.98
C ARG A 395 23.63 -25.81 38.56
N PHE A 396 22.49 -25.13 38.37
CA PHE A 396 22.04 -24.74 37.04
C PHE A 396 22.59 -23.36 36.67
N HIS A 397 23.19 -23.24 35.50
CA HIS A 397 23.96 -22.06 35.10
C HIS A 397 23.51 -21.48 33.77
N VAL A 398 23.06 -22.27 32.80
CA VAL A 398 22.93 -21.83 31.40
C VAL A 398 22.04 -20.59 31.19
N SER A 399 20.92 -20.50 31.88
CA SER A 399 20.02 -19.34 31.86
C SER A 399 19.84 -18.71 33.25
N ALA A 400 20.78 -18.94 34.17
CA ALA A 400 20.73 -18.38 35.53
C ALA A 400 21.12 -16.89 35.57
N PHE A 401 20.60 -16.08 34.66
CA PHE A 401 20.97 -14.68 34.48
C PHE A 401 20.68 -13.84 35.73
N ALA A 402 19.49 -14.01 36.31
CA ALA A 402 19.06 -13.35 37.54
C ALA A 402 20.03 -13.51 38.72
N ARG A 403 20.76 -14.64 38.76
CA ARG A 403 21.71 -14.95 39.84
C ARG A 403 23.07 -14.30 39.61
N ASP A 404 23.53 -14.28 38.36
CA ASP A 404 24.96 -14.07 38.06
C ASP A 404 25.25 -12.73 37.37
N TYR A 405 24.28 -12.09 36.72
CA TYR A 405 24.42 -10.74 36.16
C TYR A 405 24.06 -9.68 37.19
N LEU A 406 24.75 -8.54 37.15
CA LEU A 406 24.39 -7.37 37.97
C LEU A 406 23.11 -6.72 37.41
N ASN A 407 23.04 -6.57 36.10
CA ASN A 407 21.84 -6.22 35.38
C ASN A 407 21.50 -7.34 34.38
N PRO A 408 20.63 -8.30 34.74
CA PRO A 408 20.26 -9.41 33.87
C PRO A 408 19.54 -8.98 32.57
N TRP A 409 18.91 -7.79 32.54
CA TRP A 409 18.19 -7.29 31.37
C TRP A 409 19.11 -7.03 30.18
N VAL A 410 20.39 -6.69 30.42
CA VAL A 410 21.36 -6.45 29.35
C VAL A 410 21.63 -7.71 28.54
N VAL A 411 21.44 -8.91 29.10
CA VAL A 411 21.62 -10.17 28.36
C VAL A 411 20.65 -10.25 27.18
N ARG A 412 19.38 -9.90 27.43
CA ARG A 412 18.33 -9.94 26.40
C ARG A 412 18.60 -8.92 25.31
N ALA A 413 19.03 -7.70 25.68
CA ALA A 413 19.27 -6.62 24.72
C ALA A 413 20.62 -6.72 23.97
N MET A 414 21.66 -7.29 24.58
CA MET A 414 23.03 -7.25 24.05
C MET A 414 23.53 -8.58 23.49
N VAL A 415 23.07 -9.71 24.06
CA VAL A 415 23.69 -11.04 23.86
C VAL A 415 22.77 -12.02 23.16
N ALA A 416 21.58 -12.25 23.71
CA ALA A 416 20.73 -13.37 23.30
C ALA A 416 20.24 -13.21 21.86
N ILE A 417 20.68 -14.08 20.95
CA ILE A 417 20.27 -14.04 19.54
C ILE A 417 18.75 -14.25 19.44
N GLY A 418 18.09 -13.47 18.57
CA GLY A 418 16.62 -13.42 18.48
C GLY A 418 15.98 -12.44 19.47
N MET A 419 16.64 -12.14 20.59
CA MET A 419 16.17 -11.14 21.56
C MET A 419 16.94 -9.82 21.44
N ARG A 420 18.24 -9.88 21.16
CA ARG A 420 19.14 -8.72 21.14
C ARG A 420 18.69 -7.67 20.15
N VAL A 421 19.09 -6.44 20.44
CA VAL A 421 18.90 -5.29 19.57
C VAL A 421 19.55 -5.56 18.22
N GLN A 422 18.78 -5.32 17.14
CA GLN A 422 19.24 -5.56 15.78
C GLN A 422 19.96 -4.33 15.19
N ASN A 423 19.63 -3.13 15.68
CA ASN A 423 20.30 -1.90 15.27
C ASN A 423 21.75 -1.90 15.77
N ALA A 424 22.71 -1.94 14.83
CA ALA A 424 24.13 -2.05 15.14
C ALA A 424 24.67 -0.85 15.95
N GLY A 425 24.18 0.36 15.69
CA GLY A 425 24.60 1.57 16.39
C GLY A 425 24.13 1.59 17.85
N LEU A 426 22.87 1.23 18.10
CA LEU A 426 22.35 1.07 19.46
C LEU A 426 23.07 -0.05 20.21
N LEU A 427 23.30 -1.20 19.55
CA LEU A 427 23.99 -2.33 20.16
C LEU A 427 25.42 -1.99 20.59
N ASP A 428 26.15 -1.23 19.76
CA ASP A 428 27.49 -0.73 20.07
C ASP A 428 27.47 0.28 21.24
N ARG A 429 26.47 1.18 21.27
CA ARG A 429 26.26 2.12 22.38
C ARG A 429 26.06 1.39 23.70
N PHE A 430 25.20 0.37 23.75
CA PHE A 430 24.97 -0.41 24.97
C PHE A 430 26.24 -1.09 25.46
N ARG A 431 26.99 -1.73 24.56
CA ARG A 431 28.25 -2.39 24.91
C ARG A 431 29.23 -1.40 25.52
N ARG A 432 29.39 -0.21 24.92
CA ARG A 432 30.24 0.85 25.47
C ARG A 432 29.77 1.31 26.85
N GLN A 433 28.48 1.60 27.01
CA GLN A 433 27.93 2.04 28.29
C GLN A 433 28.12 0.99 29.39
N VAL A 434 27.93 -0.30 29.08
CA VAL A 434 28.19 -1.39 30.04
C VAL A 434 29.68 -1.51 30.35
N LEU A 435 30.57 -1.38 29.36
CA LEU A 435 32.02 -1.39 29.60
C LEU A 435 32.47 -0.23 30.50
N ASP A 436 31.86 0.94 30.34
CA ASP A 436 32.19 2.15 31.11
C ASP A 436 31.65 2.11 32.55
N THR A 437 30.50 1.48 32.77
CA THR A 437 29.78 1.54 34.05
C THR A 437 29.89 0.26 34.89
N ALA A 438 29.99 -0.92 34.27
CA ALA A 438 30.03 -2.19 35.00
C ALA A 438 31.42 -2.47 35.58
N PRO A 439 31.52 -3.08 36.78
CA PRO A 439 32.80 -3.49 37.34
C PRO A 439 33.57 -4.40 36.37
N LYS A 440 34.86 -4.14 36.16
CA LYS A 440 35.69 -4.85 35.15
C LYS A 440 35.72 -6.38 35.29
N GLY A 441 35.47 -6.91 36.48
CA GLY A 441 35.39 -8.36 36.71
C GLY A 441 33.98 -8.94 36.61
N SER A 442 32.94 -8.13 36.44
CA SER A 442 31.54 -8.58 36.44
C SER A 442 31.18 -9.39 35.19
N VAL A 443 30.12 -10.20 35.29
CA VAL A 443 29.60 -10.96 34.14
C VAL A 443 29.13 -10.02 33.02
N ASP A 444 28.51 -8.90 33.38
CA ASP A 444 28.01 -7.86 32.47
C ASP A 444 29.16 -7.28 31.64
N HIS A 445 30.27 -6.93 32.27
CA HIS A 445 31.48 -6.44 31.59
C HIS A 445 32.05 -7.50 30.65
N GLY A 446 32.11 -8.77 31.07
CA GLY A 446 32.55 -9.88 30.22
C GLY A 446 31.65 -10.09 28.99
N ALA A 447 30.33 -9.97 29.16
CA ALA A 447 29.36 -10.05 28.08
C ALA A 447 29.55 -8.92 27.06
N ALA A 448 29.70 -7.68 27.53
CA ALA A 448 29.91 -6.52 26.68
C ALA A 448 31.24 -6.61 25.93
N LEU A 449 32.31 -7.00 26.62
CA LEU A 449 33.65 -7.17 26.04
C LEU A 449 33.65 -8.22 24.92
N CYS A 450 33.00 -9.36 25.16
CA CYS A 450 32.84 -10.39 24.14
C CYS A 450 32.04 -9.89 22.92
N GLY A 451 30.93 -9.18 23.16
CA GLY A 451 30.14 -8.58 22.09
C GLY A 451 30.93 -7.56 21.27
N THR A 452 31.75 -6.72 21.92
CA THR A 452 32.63 -5.76 21.25
C THR A 452 33.66 -6.45 20.37
N LEU A 453 34.30 -7.54 20.83
CA LEU A 453 35.26 -8.31 20.04
C LEU A 453 34.61 -8.91 18.78
N TYR A 454 33.40 -9.47 18.89
CA TYR A 454 32.66 -9.92 17.71
C TYR A 454 32.29 -8.76 16.77
N GLY A 455 31.91 -7.60 17.31
CA GLY A 455 31.65 -6.41 16.51
C GLY A 455 32.87 -5.89 15.75
N LEU A 456 34.08 -6.08 16.28
CA LEU A 456 35.32 -5.78 15.56
C LEU A 456 35.52 -6.70 14.34
N ILE A 457 35.21 -8.00 14.48
CA ILE A 457 35.23 -8.95 13.35
C ILE A 457 34.20 -8.51 12.29
N GLU A 458 32.97 -8.21 12.70
CA GLU A 458 31.88 -7.80 11.79
C GLU A 458 32.25 -6.54 10.98
N ARG A 459 33.05 -5.62 11.54
CA ARG A 459 33.52 -4.40 10.87
C ARG A 459 34.86 -4.57 10.13
N ASN A 460 35.46 -5.76 10.15
CA ASN A 460 36.82 -6.03 9.68
C ASN A 460 37.89 -5.12 10.35
N ASP A 461 37.67 -4.71 11.60
CA ASP A 461 38.61 -3.90 12.38
C ASP A 461 39.48 -4.79 13.28
N PHE A 462 40.48 -5.43 12.69
CA PHE A 462 41.37 -6.34 13.41
C PHE A 462 42.37 -5.60 14.31
N GLY A 463 42.68 -4.34 14.00
CA GLY A 463 43.56 -3.49 14.82
C GLY A 463 42.93 -3.06 16.14
N GLY A 464 41.59 -3.01 16.21
CA GLY A 464 40.84 -2.66 17.40
C GLY A 464 41.12 -3.53 18.64
N LEU A 465 41.67 -4.75 18.48
CA LEU A 465 42.07 -5.59 19.62
C LEU A 465 43.04 -4.89 20.54
N GLU A 466 44.06 -4.22 19.97
CA GLU A 466 45.13 -3.63 20.75
C GLU A 466 44.59 -2.53 21.68
N LEU A 467 43.52 -1.83 21.26
CA LEU A 467 42.85 -0.80 22.06
C LEU A 467 42.14 -1.37 23.30
N ILE A 468 41.61 -2.59 23.22
CA ILE A 468 40.86 -3.23 24.32
C ILE A 468 41.61 -4.40 24.97
N ARG A 469 42.83 -4.68 24.53
CA ARG A 469 43.63 -5.84 24.95
C ARG A 469 43.87 -5.87 26.46
N SER A 470 44.17 -4.72 27.07
CA SER A 470 44.36 -4.64 28.53
C SER A 470 43.11 -5.05 29.31
N GLN A 471 41.91 -4.78 28.77
CA GLN A 471 40.64 -5.20 29.37
C GLN A 471 40.43 -6.71 29.19
N VAL A 472 40.73 -7.23 27.99
CA VAL A 472 40.72 -8.68 27.69
C VAL A 472 41.61 -9.43 28.65
N ASP A 473 42.90 -9.08 28.72
CA ASP A 473 43.88 -9.75 29.56
C ASP A 473 43.51 -9.63 31.05
N GLY A 474 42.99 -8.47 31.47
CA GLY A 474 42.49 -8.24 32.83
C GLY A 474 41.33 -9.17 33.20
N TYR A 475 40.37 -9.36 32.30
CA TYR A 475 39.22 -10.25 32.52
C TYR A 475 39.61 -11.73 32.55
N LEU A 476 40.48 -12.13 31.62
CA LEU A 476 41.04 -13.49 31.56
C LEU A 476 41.91 -13.83 32.78
N GLY A 477 42.53 -12.82 33.39
CA GLY A 477 43.35 -12.97 34.61
C GLY A 477 42.60 -13.42 35.88
N ASN A 478 41.27 -13.43 35.87
CA ASN A 478 40.48 -13.90 37.02
C ASN A 478 40.65 -15.42 37.24
N ARG A 479 41.35 -15.79 38.33
CA ARG A 479 41.67 -17.18 38.69
C ARG A 479 40.53 -17.94 39.40
N ARG A 480 39.49 -17.26 39.85
CA ARG A 480 38.34 -17.87 40.54
C ARG A 480 37.01 -17.39 39.94
N PRO A 481 36.78 -17.67 38.65
CA PRO A 481 35.57 -17.22 37.98
C PRO A 481 34.34 -17.99 38.48
N SER A 482 33.21 -17.30 38.61
CA SER A 482 31.88 -17.89 38.62
C SER A 482 31.63 -18.65 37.30
N PRO A 483 30.62 -19.55 37.26
CA PRO A 483 30.24 -20.23 36.03
C PRO A 483 30.01 -19.29 34.84
N HIS A 484 29.30 -18.18 35.02
CA HIS A 484 29.09 -17.21 33.95
C HIS A 484 30.32 -16.36 33.62
N GLN A 485 31.18 -16.03 34.60
CA GLN A 485 32.46 -15.39 34.27
C GLN A 485 33.30 -16.31 33.38
N ARG A 486 33.32 -17.62 33.70
CA ARG A 486 34.02 -18.65 32.93
C ARG A 486 33.46 -18.80 31.52
N ARG A 487 32.13 -18.75 31.33
CA ARG A 487 31.49 -18.69 30.00
C ARG A 487 32.11 -17.60 29.14
N TRP A 488 32.25 -16.40 29.71
CA TRP A 488 32.84 -15.28 28.99
C TRP A 488 34.35 -15.42 28.82
N GLN A 489 35.10 -15.98 29.77
CA GLN A 489 36.52 -16.23 29.58
C GLN A 489 36.80 -17.18 28.40
N VAL A 490 36.01 -18.26 28.24
CA VAL A 490 36.10 -19.16 27.08
C VAL A 490 35.82 -18.38 25.79
N SER A 491 34.70 -17.66 25.75
CA SER A 491 34.25 -16.96 24.54
C SER A 491 35.18 -15.81 24.13
N ILE A 492 35.67 -15.03 25.10
CA ILE A 492 36.62 -13.92 24.91
C ILE A 492 37.97 -14.46 24.43
N SER A 493 38.50 -15.51 25.07
CA SER A 493 39.77 -16.13 24.64
C SER A 493 39.67 -16.61 23.19
N TYR A 494 38.57 -17.29 22.84
CA TYR A 494 38.36 -17.76 21.48
C TYR A 494 38.30 -16.61 20.47
N VAL A 495 37.43 -15.62 20.69
CA VAL A 495 37.22 -14.53 19.72
C VAL A 495 38.43 -13.61 19.62
N ALA A 496 39.18 -13.38 20.71
CA ALA A 496 40.43 -12.63 20.67
C ALA A 496 41.51 -13.39 19.88
N GLY A 497 41.59 -14.72 20.03
CA GLY A 497 42.47 -15.56 19.22
C GLY A 497 42.11 -15.56 17.74
N LEU A 498 40.81 -15.63 17.43
CA LEU A 498 40.31 -15.53 16.06
C LEU A 498 40.61 -14.17 15.44
N LEU A 499 40.36 -13.08 16.16
CA LEU A 499 40.60 -11.74 15.65
C LEU A 499 42.11 -11.44 15.47
N ALA A 500 42.96 -11.92 16.37
CA ALA A 500 44.42 -11.87 16.19
C ALA A 500 44.88 -12.67 14.96
N HIS A 501 44.28 -13.85 14.72
CA HIS A 501 44.56 -14.65 13.54
C HIS A 501 44.18 -13.92 12.25
N LEU A 502 42.97 -13.35 12.20
CA LEU A 502 42.48 -12.56 11.05
C LEU A 502 43.32 -11.28 10.83
N GLY A 503 43.82 -10.67 11.91
CA GLY A 503 44.76 -9.55 11.86
C GLY A 503 46.21 -9.93 11.50
N GLY A 504 46.52 -11.23 11.35
CA GLY A 504 47.85 -11.70 10.96
C GLY A 504 48.86 -11.87 12.10
N ASP A 505 48.49 -11.67 13.38
CA ASP A 505 49.37 -11.93 14.53
C ASP A 505 49.24 -13.37 15.00
N ALA A 506 49.96 -14.27 14.34
CA ALA A 506 49.95 -15.70 14.66
C ALA A 506 50.39 -16.00 16.09
N ARG A 507 51.32 -15.24 16.67
CA ARG A 507 51.83 -15.48 18.03
C ARG A 507 50.76 -15.14 19.06
N LEU A 508 50.10 -14.00 18.90
CA LEU A 508 49.01 -13.58 19.77
C LEU A 508 47.78 -14.48 19.62
N ALA A 509 47.46 -14.89 18.39
CA ALA A 509 46.41 -15.85 18.12
C ALA A 509 46.64 -17.15 18.91
N MET A 510 47.83 -17.76 18.79
CA MET A 510 48.18 -18.98 19.51
C MET A 510 48.05 -18.82 21.03
N ALA A 511 48.49 -17.68 21.59
CA ALA A 511 48.40 -17.42 23.03
C ALA A 511 46.94 -17.39 23.54
N TYR A 512 46.03 -16.73 22.82
CA TYR A 512 44.62 -16.69 23.21
C TYR A 512 43.88 -18.01 22.94
N LEU A 513 44.25 -18.74 21.87
CA LEU A 513 43.73 -20.08 21.63
C LEU A 513 44.17 -21.03 22.75
N ASP A 514 45.41 -20.94 23.21
CA ASP A 514 45.90 -21.69 24.38
C ASP A 514 45.14 -21.34 25.65
N ALA A 515 44.87 -20.05 25.87
CA ALA A 515 44.03 -19.60 26.98
C ALA A 515 42.62 -20.21 26.90
N CYS A 516 42.01 -20.25 25.72
CA CYS A 516 40.69 -20.87 25.51
C CYS A 516 40.71 -22.38 25.80
N ILE A 517 41.72 -23.10 25.27
CA ILE A 517 41.88 -24.55 25.44
C ILE A 517 42.12 -24.91 26.91
N GLY A 518 42.85 -24.08 27.64
CA GLY A 518 43.15 -24.30 29.06
C GLY A 518 41.97 -24.12 30.02
N ILE A 519 40.82 -23.62 29.56
CA ILE A 519 39.64 -23.40 30.41
C ILE A 519 38.67 -24.59 30.27
N ASP A 520 38.43 -25.30 31.37
CA ASP A 520 37.39 -26.34 31.43
C ASP A 520 35.98 -25.72 31.33
N PRO A 521 35.17 -26.01 30.29
CA PRO A 521 33.84 -25.43 30.12
C PRO A 521 32.77 -26.06 31.02
N VAL A 522 33.00 -27.27 31.53
CA VAL A 522 32.00 -28.08 32.27
C VAL A 522 31.40 -27.37 33.49
N PRO A 523 32.17 -26.62 34.31
CA PRO A 523 31.60 -25.93 35.46
C PRO A 523 30.54 -24.87 35.11
N TYR A 524 30.45 -24.44 33.85
CA TYR A 524 29.30 -23.71 33.33
C TYR A 524 28.31 -24.68 32.69
N SER A 525 28.73 -25.32 31.59
CA SER A 525 27.99 -26.36 30.89
C SER A 525 28.88 -26.99 29.80
N PRO A 526 28.79 -28.32 29.57
CA PRO A 526 29.42 -28.96 28.42
C PRO A 526 29.13 -28.29 27.07
N ILE A 527 27.93 -27.71 26.88
CA ILE A 527 27.54 -27.06 25.61
C ILE A 527 28.44 -25.87 25.24
N LEU A 528 29.11 -25.25 26.21
CA LEU A 528 30.08 -24.17 25.97
C LEU A 528 31.36 -24.68 25.30
N GLY A 529 31.65 -25.98 25.39
CA GLY A 529 32.84 -26.62 24.82
C GLY A 529 32.97 -26.45 23.31
N ASN A 530 31.91 -26.03 22.63
CA ASN A 530 31.89 -25.68 21.22
C ASN A 530 33.06 -24.75 20.83
N LYS A 531 33.29 -23.69 21.63
CA LYS A 531 34.39 -22.73 21.41
C LYS A 531 35.78 -23.30 21.69
N THR A 532 35.88 -24.20 22.67
CA THR A 532 37.13 -24.90 22.98
C THR A 532 37.54 -25.85 21.84
N LEU A 533 36.58 -26.57 21.24
CA LEU A 533 36.83 -27.43 20.08
C LEU A 533 37.21 -26.60 18.85
N ASP A 534 36.54 -25.46 18.61
CA ASP A 534 36.93 -24.53 17.55
C ASP A 534 38.35 -23.97 17.76
N ALA A 535 38.75 -23.70 19.00
CA ALA A 535 40.09 -23.25 19.33
C ALA A 535 41.15 -24.34 19.04
N LEU A 536 40.89 -25.59 19.44
CA LEU A 536 41.75 -26.74 19.14
C LEU A 536 41.92 -26.92 17.63
N TYR A 537 40.82 -26.86 16.89
CA TYR A 537 40.81 -26.98 15.45
C TYR A 537 41.63 -25.87 14.78
N LEU A 538 41.34 -24.60 15.09
CA LEU A 538 42.05 -23.47 14.49
C LEU A 538 43.54 -23.52 14.81
N LYS A 539 43.90 -23.85 16.05
CA LYS A 539 45.29 -24.04 16.47
C LYS A 539 45.97 -25.19 15.71
N ALA A 540 45.28 -26.31 15.50
CA ALA A 540 45.81 -27.43 14.72
C ALA A 540 46.08 -27.03 13.27
N VAL A 541 45.18 -26.27 12.64
CA VAL A 541 45.40 -25.73 11.29
C VAL A 541 46.63 -24.83 11.25
N LEU A 542 46.79 -23.92 12.22
CA LEU A 542 47.96 -23.05 12.32
C LEU A 542 49.27 -23.82 12.49
N LEU A 543 49.28 -24.88 13.32
CA LEU A 543 50.46 -25.74 13.49
C LEU A 543 50.81 -26.49 12.20
N VAL A 544 49.81 -26.99 11.46
CA VAL A 544 50.04 -27.61 10.14
C VAL A 544 50.66 -26.61 9.17
N SER A 545 50.13 -25.38 9.10
CA SER A 545 50.70 -24.31 8.26
C SER A 545 52.13 -23.95 8.67
N GLY A 546 52.46 -24.04 9.96
CA GLY A 546 53.81 -23.85 10.50
C GLY A 546 54.74 -25.07 10.36
N GLY A 547 54.25 -26.20 9.83
CA GLY A 547 55.01 -27.43 9.64
C GLY A 547 55.03 -28.40 10.84
N ASP A 548 54.39 -28.06 11.96
CA ASP A 548 54.27 -28.91 13.15
C ASP A 548 53.06 -29.86 13.06
N VAL A 549 53.22 -30.89 12.25
CA VAL A 549 52.20 -31.93 12.03
C VAL A 549 51.95 -32.75 13.32
N GLN A 550 52.97 -32.95 14.15
CA GLN A 550 52.85 -33.78 15.35
C GLN A 550 52.08 -33.04 16.46
N GLY A 551 52.34 -31.75 16.64
CA GLY A 551 51.55 -30.90 17.53
C GLY A 551 50.10 -30.80 17.08
N ALA A 552 49.85 -30.61 15.78
CA ALA A 552 48.50 -30.61 15.23
C ALA A 552 47.76 -31.94 15.48
N ARG A 553 48.45 -33.08 15.31
CA ARG A 553 47.88 -34.41 15.61
C ARG A 553 47.43 -34.51 17.07
N ALA A 554 48.25 -34.06 18.02
CA ALA A 554 47.91 -34.11 19.44
C ALA A 554 46.63 -33.29 19.74
N LEU A 555 46.52 -32.08 19.19
CA LEU A 555 45.33 -31.23 19.37
C LEU A 555 44.07 -31.84 18.77
N LEU A 556 44.16 -32.43 17.58
CA LEU A 556 43.01 -33.10 16.96
C LEU A 556 42.59 -34.35 17.76
N GLN A 557 43.54 -35.13 18.27
CA GLN A 557 43.23 -36.28 19.15
C GLN A 557 42.53 -35.82 20.42
N GLU A 558 42.98 -34.72 21.01
CA GLU A 558 42.32 -34.09 22.15
C GLU A 558 40.90 -33.63 21.82
N SER A 559 40.70 -33.01 20.65
CA SER A 559 39.39 -32.57 20.15
C SER A 559 38.41 -33.73 19.99
N VAL A 560 38.89 -34.93 19.63
CA VAL A 560 38.05 -36.14 19.55
C VAL A 560 37.68 -36.65 20.95
N ALA A 561 38.62 -36.60 21.90
CA ALA A 561 38.43 -37.15 23.24
C ALA A 561 37.57 -36.25 24.16
N LEU A 562 37.60 -34.93 23.98
CA LEU A 562 36.95 -33.98 24.90
C LEU A 562 35.42 -34.13 25.00
N PRO A 563 34.64 -34.24 23.91
CA PRO A 563 33.19 -34.38 24.03
C PRO A 563 32.80 -35.61 24.84
N GLN A 564 33.43 -36.76 24.58
CA GLN A 564 33.20 -37.98 25.36
C GLN A 564 33.51 -37.77 26.85
N ARG A 565 34.60 -37.05 27.19
CA ARG A 565 34.94 -36.72 28.58
C ARG A 565 33.87 -35.82 29.21
N TRP A 566 33.45 -34.76 28.52
CA TRP A 566 32.44 -33.81 28.98
C TRP A 566 31.03 -34.41 29.07
N THR A 567 30.73 -35.46 28.31
CA THR A 567 29.42 -36.15 28.34
C THR A 567 29.40 -37.37 29.25
N SER A 568 30.56 -37.94 29.60
CA SER A 568 30.62 -39.17 30.41
C SER A 568 30.13 -38.94 31.84
N SER A 569 29.28 -39.85 32.32
CA SER A 569 28.78 -39.85 33.70
C SER A 569 29.82 -40.50 34.62
N SER A 570 30.93 -39.83 34.92
CA SER A 570 31.96 -40.38 35.82
C SER A 570 31.62 -40.14 37.29
N MET A 571 31.68 -41.21 38.11
CA MET A 571 31.46 -41.20 39.57
C MET A 571 32.32 -40.17 40.33
N HIS A 572 33.44 -39.73 39.74
CA HIS A 572 34.46 -38.88 40.38
C HIS A 572 34.32 -37.38 40.08
N ASN A 573 33.41 -36.96 39.20
CA ASN A 573 33.25 -35.55 38.83
C ASN A 573 31.93 -34.98 39.37
N ARG A 574 32.00 -34.14 40.41
CA ARG A 574 30.82 -33.60 41.14
C ARG A 574 29.83 -32.81 40.26
N TRP A 575 30.28 -32.32 39.09
CA TRP A 575 29.46 -31.56 38.14
C TRP A 575 28.70 -32.43 37.13
N HIS A 576 29.09 -33.69 36.95
CA HIS A 576 28.52 -34.62 35.95
C HIS A 576 27.36 -35.48 36.45
N ARG A 577 26.91 -35.30 37.70
CA ARG A 577 25.82 -36.12 38.26
C ARG A 577 24.44 -35.76 37.71
N SER A 578 24.32 -34.73 36.88
CA SER A 578 23.03 -34.31 36.34
C SER A 578 23.23 -33.63 34.99
N TRP A 579 22.52 -34.10 33.96
CA TRP A 579 22.41 -33.44 32.66
C TRP A 579 21.67 -32.09 32.73
N LEU A 580 21.47 -31.52 33.93
CA LEU A 580 20.71 -30.30 34.20
C LEU A 580 21.14 -29.10 33.35
N ASN A 581 22.44 -28.89 33.15
CA ASN A 581 22.97 -27.78 32.34
C ASN A 581 22.95 -28.08 30.82
N ILE A 582 22.42 -29.23 30.43
CA ILE A 582 22.17 -29.60 29.04
C ILE A 582 20.67 -29.58 28.82
N ILE A 583 19.93 -30.46 29.48
CA ILE A 583 18.51 -30.70 29.20
C ILE A 583 17.57 -29.82 30.02
N GLY A 584 18.02 -29.15 31.09
CA GLY A 584 17.11 -28.45 32.00
C GLY A 584 16.28 -29.42 32.85
N LEU A 585 15.01 -29.07 33.11
CA LEU A 585 14.07 -29.95 33.80
C LEU A 585 13.57 -31.03 32.85
N GLU A 586 13.43 -32.27 33.33
CA GLU A 586 12.99 -33.38 32.46
C GLU A 586 11.55 -33.21 31.95
N GLN A 587 10.69 -32.58 32.75
CA GLN A 587 9.29 -32.31 32.42
C GLN A 587 9.15 -31.16 31.41
N GLU A 588 10.13 -30.26 31.37
CA GLU A 588 10.17 -29.07 30.51
C GLU A 588 11.60 -28.80 30.05
N PRO A 589 12.10 -29.59 29.07
CA PRO A 589 13.49 -29.54 28.70
C PRO A 589 13.83 -28.27 27.91
N LEU A 590 15.07 -27.80 28.04
CA LEU A 590 15.59 -26.70 27.23
C LEU A 590 15.66 -27.12 25.76
N PRO A 591 15.05 -26.39 24.84
CA PRO A 591 14.94 -26.83 23.43
C PRO A 591 16.28 -26.81 22.69
N PHE A 592 17.27 -26.06 23.18
CA PHE A 592 18.57 -25.91 22.52
C PHE A 592 19.65 -26.87 23.05
N GLY A 593 19.50 -27.42 24.26
CA GLY A 593 20.59 -28.09 24.95
C GLY A 593 21.13 -29.34 24.25
N LEU A 594 20.23 -30.22 23.79
CA LEU A 594 20.62 -31.43 23.07
C LEU A 594 21.15 -31.12 21.66
N ALA A 595 20.61 -30.08 21.00
CA ALA A 595 21.10 -29.63 19.70
C ALA A 595 22.56 -29.14 19.81
N GLU A 596 22.86 -28.31 20.81
CA GLU A 596 24.23 -27.84 21.09
C GLU A 596 25.17 -29.00 21.47
N MET A 597 24.69 -30.02 22.18
CA MET A 597 25.48 -31.22 22.46
C MET A 597 25.80 -32.02 21.20
N ALA A 598 24.85 -32.15 20.26
CA ALA A 598 25.09 -32.81 18.99
C ALA A 598 26.17 -32.07 18.18
N MET A 599 26.21 -30.74 18.23
CA MET A 599 27.26 -29.94 17.59
C MET A 599 28.67 -30.25 18.12
N LEU A 600 28.83 -30.58 19.41
CA LEU A 600 30.13 -30.98 19.96
C LEU A 600 30.67 -32.25 19.29
N PHE A 601 29.79 -33.24 19.07
CA PHE A 601 30.15 -34.49 18.41
C PHE A 601 30.41 -34.29 16.92
N ASP A 602 29.67 -33.40 16.26
CA ASP A 602 29.99 -33.02 14.87
C ASP A 602 31.41 -32.43 14.78
N LYS A 603 31.77 -31.49 15.66
CA LYS A 603 33.12 -30.91 15.68
C LYS A 603 34.20 -31.96 15.97
N ALA A 604 33.97 -32.89 16.90
CA ALA A 604 34.88 -34.02 17.11
C ALA A 604 34.99 -34.93 15.89
N SER A 605 33.89 -35.19 15.16
CA SER A 605 33.90 -35.97 13.93
C SER A 605 34.79 -35.34 12.86
N ARG A 606 34.80 -34.02 12.76
CA ARG A 606 35.69 -33.29 11.85
C ARG A 606 37.15 -33.44 12.23
N ALA A 607 37.47 -33.32 13.52
CA ALA A 607 38.82 -33.54 14.01
C ALA A 607 39.28 -35.00 13.75
N ALA A 608 38.40 -35.99 13.94
CA ALA A 608 38.67 -37.39 13.61
C ALA A 608 38.95 -37.59 12.12
N TYR A 609 38.18 -36.91 11.26
CA TYR A 609 38.40 -36.96 9.82
C TYR A 609 39.74 -36.33 9.41
N MET A 610 40.08 -35.15 9.95
CA MET A 610 41.38 -34.53 9.71
C MET A 610 42.54 -35.40 10.17
N LEU A 611 42.41 -36.10 11.30
CA LEU A 611 43.41 -37.06 11.76
C LEU A 611 43.67 -38.19 10.75
N SER A 612 42.66 -38.58 9.97
CA SER A 612 42.83 -39.58 8.91
C SER A 612 43.64 -39.06 7.71
N LEU A 613 43.66 -37.73 7.51
CA LEU A 613 44.33 -37.08 6.39
C LEU A 613 45.67 -36.44 6.77
N ILE A 614 45.96 -36.26 8.05
CA ILE A 614 47.07 -35.43 8.54
C ILE A 614 48.45 -35.89 8.04
N ASP A 615 48.66 -37.18 7.79
CA ASP A 615 49.92 -37.70 7.21
C ASP A 615 50.07 -37.37 5.72
N THR A 616 48.95 -37.12 5.04
CA THR A 616 48.92 -36.81 3.60
C THR A 616 48.95 -35.31 3.30
N VAL A 617 48.96 -34.45 4.32
CA VAL A 617 48.92 -32.98 4.18
C VAL A 617 49.95 -32.43 3.21
N ARG A 618 51.18 -32.97 3.25
CA ARG A 618 52.27 -32.51 2.37
C ARG A 618 52.04 -32.91 0.91
N GLN A 619 51.33 -34.01 0.69
CA GLN A 619 51.07 -34.57 -0.64
C GLN A 619 49.75 -34.03 -1.22
N ARG A 620 48.78 -33.70 -0.37
CA ARG A 620 47.42 -33.29 -0.73
C ARG A 620 46.93 -32.11 0.13
N PRO A 621 47.62 -30.96 0.12
CA PRO A 621 47.26 -29.82 0.96
C PRO A 621 45.87 -29.27 0.66
N ALA A 622 45.44 -29.30 -0.60
CA ALA A 622 44.10 -28.89 -1.01
C ALA A 622 42.99 -29.82 -0.49
N ALA A 623 43.25 -31.13 -0.39
CA ALA A 623 42.29 -32.07 0.18
C ALA A 623 42.15 -31.84 1.68
N PHE A 624 43.26 -31.62 2.39
CA PHE A 624 43.22 -31.27 3.80
C PHE A 624 42.48 -29.94 4.04
N ALA A 625 42.77 -28.89 3.26
CA ALA A 625 42.10 -27.59 3.39
C ALA A 625 40.58 -27.68 3.14
N ARG A 626 40.17 -28.38 2.07
CA ARG A 626 38.75 -28.60 1.76
C ARG A 626 38.03 -29.40 2.84
N GLU A 627 38.73 -30.38 3.40
CA GLU A 627 38.12 -31.28 4.36
C GLU A 627 38.09 -30.75 5.79
N ALA A 628 38.99 -29.81 6.10
CA ALA A 628 39.06 -29.17 7.41
C ALA A 628 37.75 -28.43 7.77
N GLU A 629 37.01 -27.89 6.79
CA GLU A 629 35.71 -27.24 7.02
C GLU A 629 34.66 -28.18 7.66
N GLY A 630 34.78 -29.50 7.48
CA GLY A 630 33.87 -30.49 8.05
C GLY A 630 32.58 -30.73 7.26
N PHE A 631 31.99 -31.93 7.41
CA PHE A 631 30.87 -32.37 6.58
C PHE A 631 29.63 -31.45 6.69
N LEU A 632 29.13 -31.21 7.91
CA LEU A 632 27.93 -30.39 8.09
C LEU A 632 28.15 -28.93 7.76
N GLU A 633 29.32 -28.35 8.07
CA GLU A 633 29.63 -26.96 7.71
C GLU A 633 29.81 -26.77 6.21
N ARG A 634 30.30 -27.78 5.47
CA ARG A 634 30.25 -27.77 4.00
C ARG A 634 28.83 -27.88 3.47
N GLN A 635 27.99 -28.73 4.03
CA GLN A 635 26.57 -28.80 3.65
C GLN A 635 25.88 -27.46 3.90
N LEU A 636 26.13 -26.85 5.07
CA LEU A 636 25.66 -25.49 5.39
C LEU A 636 26.25 -24.42 4.48
N GLY A 637 27.52 -24.52 4.13
CA GLY A 637 28.21 -23.63 3.20
C GLY A 637 27.61 -23.71 1.80
N ASN A 638 27.37 -24.92 1.31
CA ASN A 638 26.70 -25.17 0.03
C ASN A 638 25.27 -24.64 0.06
N LEU A 639 24.49 -24.95 1.10
CA LEU A 639 23.14 -24.41 1.28
C LEU A 639 23.13 -22.88 1.40
N ARG A 640 24.12 -22.27 2.04
CA ARG A 640 24.28 -20.81 2.12
C ARG A 640 24.67 -20.20 0.78
N ALA A 641 25.52 -20.88 0.01
CA ALA A 641 25.90 -20.45 -1.33
C ALA A 641 24.71 -20.53 -2.28
N GLU A 642 23.96 -21.63 -2.24
CA GLU A 642 22.67 -21.79 -2.94
C GLU A 642 21.69 -20.70 -2.50
N LEU A 643 21.55 -20.44 -1.21
CA LEU A 643 20.68 -19.38 -0.70
C LEU A 643 21.15 -17.98 -1.14
N ALA A 644 22.45 -17.73 -1.18
CA ALA A 644 23.02 -16.47 -1.64
C ALA A 644 22.79 -16.26 -3.14
N GLU A 645 22.96 -17.32 -3.94
CA GLU A 645 22.64 -17.33 -5.37
C GLU A 645 21.15 -17.09 -5.60
N GLN A 646 20.27 -17.74 -4.82
CA GLN A 646 18.82 -17.48 -4.87
C GLN A 646 18.47 -16.05 -4.44
N ARG A 647 19.15 -15.48 -3.44
CA ARG A 647 18.97 -14.09 -3.01
C ARG A 647 19.42 -13.09 -4.07
N GLU A 648 20.55 -13.34 -4.72
CA GLU A 648 21.07 -12.48 -5.78
C GLU A 648 20.18 -12.56 -7.03
N ALA A 649 19.77 -13.76 -7.42
CA ALA A 649 18.78 -13.95 -8.48
C ALA A 649 17.45 -13.25 -8.14
N GLY A 650 17.01 -13.32 -6.89
CA GLY A 650 15.84 -12.60 -6.39
C GLY A 650 16.03 -11.08 -6.44
N ARG A 651 17.19 -10.57 -6.04
CA ARG A 651 17.53 -9.14 -6.08
C ARG A 651 17.57 -8.60 -7.50
N ALA A 652 18.20 -9.31 -8.42
CA ALA A 652 18.20 -8.96 -9.84
C ALA A 652 16.76 -8.90 -10.40
N LYS A 653 15.89 -9.84 -9.99
CA LYS A 653 14.47 -9.84 -10.37
C LYS A 653 13.70 -8.68 -9.74
N ILE A 654 14.03 -8.29 -8.51
CA ILE A 654 13.46 -7.11 -7.86
C ILE A 654 13.88 -5.84 -8.61
N GLU A 655 15.14 -5.70 -9.01
CA GLU A 655 15.59 -4.55 -9.82
C GLU A 655 14.90 -4.50 -11.19
N GLU A 656 14.71 -5.65 -11.84
CA GLU A 656 13.93 -5.77 -13.06
C GLU A 656 12.47 -5.32 -12.84
N ILE A 657 11.83 -5.77 -11.75
CA ILE A 657 10.47 -5.36 -11.35
C ILE A 657 10.40 -3.86 -11.05
N VAL A 658 11.40 -3.29 -10.36
CA VAL A 658 11.47 -1.84 -10.08
C VAL A 658 11.55 -1.05 -11.38
N THR A 659 12.35 -1.53 -12.33
CA THR A 659 12.48 -0.92 -13.66
C THR A 659 11.18 -1.02 -14.45
N LEU A 660 10.53 -2.19 -14.46
CA LEU A 660 9.24 -2.39 -15.09
C LEU A 660 8.14 -1.51 -14.46
N ASN A 661 8.13 -1.37 -13.14
CA ASN A 661 7.20 -0.48 -12.43
C ASN A 661 7.44 0.99 -12.78
N LYS A 662 8.70 1.42 -12.93
CA LYS A 662 9.01 2.77 -13.40
C LYS A 662 8.44 3.00 -14.80
N ASN A 663 8.70 2.08 -15.73
CA ASN A 663 8.18 2.17 -17.09
C ASN A 663 6.64 2.17 -17.12
N ALA A 664 6.00 1.38 -16.26
CA ALA A 664 4.54 1.36 -16.14
C ALA A 664 3.98 2.69 -15.62
N ARG A 665 4.63 3.32 -14.63
CA ARG A 665 4.26 4.67 -14.15
C ARG A 665 4.39 5.72 -15.25
N ASP A 666 5.47 5.68 -16.02
CA ASP A 666 5.68 6.59 -17.15
C ASP A 666 4.58 6.40 -18.21
N LEU A 667 4.14 5.16 -18.44
CA LEU A 667 3.05 4.83 -19.35
C LEU A 667 1.68 5.33 -18.85
N VAL A 668 1.40 5.20 -17.55
CA VAL A 668 0.19 5.75 -16.93
C VAL A 668 0.15 7.26 -17.05
N ALA A 669 1.25 7.95 -16.71
CA ALA A 669 1.35 9.40 -16.86
C ALA A 669 1.13 9.85 -18.32
N HIS A 670 1.64 9.08 -19.29
CA HIS A 670 1.38 9.33 -20.71
C HIS A 670 -0.10 9.13 -21.08
N SER A 671 -0.75 8.09 -20.56
CA SER A 671 -2.18 7.82 -20.76
C SER A 671 -3.07 8.91 -20.16
N GLU A 672 -2.74 9.41 -18.98
CA GLU A 672 -3.46 10.52 -18.33
C GLU A 672 -3.34 11.81 -19.14
N ALA A 673 -2.14 12.11 -19.66
CA ALA A 673 -1.94 13.24 -20.56
C ALA A 673 -2.75 13.11 -21.87
N LEU A 674 -2.86 11.90 -22.41
CA LEU A 674 -3.71 11.60 -23.58
C LEU A 674 -5.20 11.78 -23.25
N ALA A 675 -5.66 11.29 -22.10
CA ALA A 675 -7.05 11.45 -21.64
C ALA A 675 -7.41 12.93 -21.47
N ALA A 676 -6.53 13.74 -20.86
CA ALA A 676 -6.73 15.18 -20.73
C ALA A 676 -6.85 15.88 -22.09
N ARG A 677 -6.03 15.48 -23.08
CA ARG A 677 -6.15 16.01 -24.47
C ARG A 677 -7.44 15.58 -25.14
N LEU A 678 -7.96 14.39 -24.82
CA LEU A 678 -9.23 13.90 -25.36
C LEU A 678 -10.40 14.72 -24.83
N VAL A 679 -10.44 14.97 -23.52
CA VAL A 679 -11.45 15.82 -22.87
C VAL A 679 -11.45 17.24 -23.45
N GLU A 680 -10.27 17.83 -23.68
CA GLU A 680 -10.17 19.15 -24.32
C GLU A 680 -10.65 19.12 -25.78
N SER A 681 -10.35 18.04 -26.52
CA SER A 681 -10.87 17.86 -27.88
C SER A 681 -12.38 17.69 -27.91
N GLU A 682 -12.97 16.96 -26.96
CA GLU A 682 -14.43 16.80 -26.83
C GLU A 682 -15.10 18.15 -26.52
N ARG A 683 -14.51 18.94 -25.60
CA ARG A 683 -14.97 20.31 -25.32
C ARG A 683 -14.96 21.16 -26.59
N ARG A 684 -13.88 21.10 -27.37
CA ARG A 684 -13.76 21.85 -28.63
C ARG A 684 -14.78 21.40 -29.69
N ILE A 685 -15.06 20.10 -29.78
CA ILE A 685 -16.11 19.58 -30.66
C ILE A 685 -17.48 20.12 -30.24
N HIS A 686 -17.76 20.20 -28.94
CA HIS A 686 -19.02 20.73 -28.42
C HIS A 686 -19.18 22.24 -28.70
N GLU A 687 -18.11 23.02 -28.57
CA GLU A 687 -18.07 24.43 -28.94
C GLU A 687 -18.35 24.61 -30.45
N LEU A 688 -17.64 23.88 -31.31
CA LEU A 688 -17.84 23.93 -32.76
C LEU A 688 -19.25 23.50 -33.17
N ALA A 689 -19.82 22.48 -32.51
CA ALA A 689 -21.19 22.05 -32.76
C ALA A 689 -22.19 23.17 -32.41
N SER A 690 -21.97 23.90 -31.33
CA SER A 690 -22.79 25.06 -30.94
C SER A 690 -22.67 26.20 -31.95
N GLU A 691 -21.46 26.50 -32.43
CA GLU A 691 -21.23 27.48 -33.50
C GLU A 691 -21.95 27.10 -34.80
N VAL A 692 -21.93 25.82 -35.19
CA VAL A 692 -22.63 25.32 -36.38
C VAL A 692 -24.15 25.48 -36.25
N VAL A 693 -24.71 25.20 -35.07
CA VAL A 693 -26.14 25.42 -34.80
C VAL A 693 -26.49 26.91 -34.94
N GLU A 694 -25.69 27.81 -34.35
CA GLU A 694 -25.91 29.25 -34.46
C GLU A 694 -25.82 29.75 -35.92
N GLN A 695 -24.86 29.25 -36.70
CA GLN A 695 -24.75 29.58 -38.12
C GLN A 695 -25.92 29.02 -38.94
N SER A 696 -26.44 27.85 -38.58
CA SER A 696 -27.62 27.26 -39.22
C SER A 696 -28.87 28.10 -38.97
N GLU A 697 -29.08 28.56 -37.73
CA GLU A 697 -30.19 29.47 -37.39
C GLU A 697 -30.09 30.81 -38.13
N LYS A 698 -28.89 31.38 -38.22
CA LYS A 698 -28.63 32.59 -39.03
C LYS A 698 -28.94 32.36 -40.52
N ALA A 699 -28.54 31.22 -41.08
CA ALA A 699 -28.82 30.86 -42.47
C ALA A 699 -30.33 30.68 -42.71
N GLN A 700 -31.06 30.06 -41.77
CA GLN A 700 -32.52 29.93 -41.85
C GLN A 700 -33.21 31.30 -41.80
N SER A 701 -32.77 32.20 -40.92
CA SER A 701 -33.29 33.57 -40.84
C SER A 701 -33.04 34.36 -42.13
N LEU A 702 -31.84 34.24 -42.71
CA LEU A 702 -31.51 34.81 -44.02
C LEU A 702 -32.37 34.23 -45.14
N GLY A 703 -32.60 32.91 -45.13
CA GLY A 703 -33.50 32.23 -46.06
C GLY A 703 -34.93 32.78 -45.98
N ALA A 704 -35.48 32.92 -44.77
CA ALA A 704 -36.81 33.50 -44.56
C ALA A 704 -36.91 34.95 -45.07
N ARG A 705 -35.86 35.76 -44.83
CA ARG A 705 -35.78 37.14 -45.36
C ARG A 705 -35.71 37.17 -46.89
N LEU A 706 -34.98 36.25 -47.51
CA LEU A 706 -34.92 36.12 -48.96
C LEU A 706 -36.28 35.76 -49.54
N THR A 707 -37.02 34.84 -48.91
CA THR A 707 -38.38 34.48 -49.32
C THR A 707 -39.35 35.67 -49.20
N ASP A 708 -39.25 36.45 -48.12
CA ASP A 708 -40.05 37.67 -47.95
C ASP A 708 -39.70 38.74 -49.00
N LEU A 709 -38.42 38.93 -49.28
CA LEU A 709 -37.96 39.86 -50.32
C LEU A 709 -38.43 39.44 -51.72
N ASP A 710 -38.42 38.14 -52.00
CA ASP A 710 -38.89 37.57 -53.27
C ASP A 710 -40.41 37.72 -53.43
N ALA A 711 -41.17 37.56 -52.35
CA ALA A 711 -42.60 37.84 -52.32
C ALA A 711 -42.90 39.34 -52.54
N GLN A 712 -42.14 40.23 -51.89
CA GLN A 712 -42.25 41.68 -52.10
C GLN A 712 -41.88 42.07 -53.54
N PHE A 713 -40.82 41.49 -54.09
CA PHE A 713 -40.40 41.71 -55.47
C PHE A 713 -41.46 41.23 -56.48
N SER A 714 -42.06 40.07 -56.23
CA SER A 714 -43.16 39.54 -57.03
C SER A 714 -44.39 40.46 -56.99
N ALA A 715 -44.78 40.95 -55.81
CA ALA A 715 -45.88 41.91 -55.68
C ALA A 715 -45.60 43.25 -56.37
N LEU A 716 -44.34 43.74 -56.31
CA LEU A 716 -43.89 44.91 -57.07
C LEU A 716 -43.97 44.68 -58.57
N CYS A 717 -43.57 43.50 -59.06
CA CYS A 717 -43.69 43.11 -60.46
C CYS A 717 -45.15 43.04 -60.91
N GLU A 718 -46.06 42.50 -60.11
CA GLU A 718 -47.49 42.49 -60.40
C GLU A 718 -48.07 43.91 -60.46
N THR A 719 -47.66 44.77 -59.51
CA THR A 719 -48.07 46.19 -59.49
C THR A 719 -47.54 46.93 -60.72
N ALA A 720 -46.28 46.71 -61.08
CA ALA A 720 -45.68 47.29 -62.29
C ALA A 720 -46.35 46.78 -63.57
N ALA A 721 -46.71 45.50 -63.63
CA ALA A 721 -47.46 44.93 -64.76
C ALA A 721 -48.87 45.54 -64.89
N ALA A 722 -49.55 45.78 -63.77
CA ALA A 722 -50.83 46.48 -63.75
C ALA A 722 -50.71 47.94 -64.22
N ASP A 723 -49.69 48.67 -63.75
CA ASP A 723 -49.37 50.03 -64.17
C ASP A 723 -49.03 50.11 -65.67
N ILE A 724 -48.25 49.16 -66.19
CA ILE A 724 -47.94 49.05 -67.62
C ILE A 724 -49.22 48.79 -68.41
N SER A 725 -50.08 47.87 -67.98
CA SER A 725 -51.36 47.59 -68.65
C SER A 725 -52.30 48.81 -68.66
N GLN A 726 -52.32 49.59 -67.56
CA GLN A 726 -53.08 50.83 -67.48
C GLN A 726 -52.51 51.90 -68.42
N ARG A 727 -51.18 52.02 -68.50
CA ARG A 727 -50.50 52.94 -69.44
C ARG A 727 -50.71 52.54 -70.90
N ASP A 728 -50.66 51.25 -71.22
CA ASP A 728 -50.95 50.75 -72.57
C ASP A 728 -52.40 51.05 -72.98
N SER A 729 -53.35 50.89 -72.05
CA SER A 729 -54.73 51.30 -72.26
C SER A 729 -54.85 52.81 -72.50
N ARG A 730 -54.09 53.62 -71.76
CA ARG A 730 -54.05 55.07 -71.94
C ARG A 730 -53.37 55.50 -73.25
N ILE A 731 -52.34 54.79 -73.68
CA ILE A 731 -51.69 54.99 -74.98
C ILE A 731 -52.66 54.64 -76.11
N ALA A 732 -53.44 53.57 -75.98
CA ALA A 732 -54.47 53.21 -76.95
C ALA A 732 -55.58 54.29 -77.05
N GLU A 733 -56.03 54.85 -75.92
CA GLU A 733 -56.95 56.01 -75.89
C GLU A 733 -56.35 57.23 -76.58
N LEU A 734 -55.11 57.60 -76.23
CA LEU A 734 -54.40 58.74 -76.84
C LEU A 734 -54.15 58.55 -78.33
N ALA A 735 -53.84 57.32 -78.77
CA ALA A 735 -53.71 57.00 -80.19
C ALA A 735 -55.05 57.18 -80.92
N HIS A 736 -56.16 56.81 -80.29
CA HIS A 736 -57.50 57.06 -80.83
C HIS A 736 -57.79 58.56 -80.92
N GLU A 737 -57.49 59.35 -79.87
CA GLU A 737 -57.62 60.81 -79.90
C GLU A 737 -56.76 61.46 -80.99
N VAL A 738 -55.52 61.01 -81.19
CA VAL A 738 -54.63 61.53 -82.25
C VAL A 738 -55.18 61.20 -83.63
N ILE A 739 -55.73 60.00 -83.85
CA ILE A 739 -56.42 59.65 -85.10
C ILE A 739 -57.61 60.58 -85.32
N THR A 740 -58.46 60.80 -84.30
CA THR A 740 -59.61 61.71 -84.41
C THR A 740 -59.18 63.16 -84.68
N GLN A 741 -58.09 63.63 -84.07
CA GLN A 741 -57.53 64.97 -84.33
C GLN A 741 -56.92 65.07 -85.72
N SER A 742 -56.31 64.01 -86.24
CA SER A 742 -55.80 63.95 -87.62
C SER A 742 -56.94 64.01 -88.65
N GLU A 743 -58.04 63.29 -88.41
CA GLU A 743 -59.27 63.37 -89.21
C GLU A 743 -59.88 64.79 -89.17
N ARG A 744 -59.88 65.44 -87.98
CA ARG A 744 -60.31 66.84 -87.82
C ARG A 744 -59.42 67.82 -88.57
N ALA A 745 -58.10 67.59 -88.57
CA ALA A 745 -57.14 68.41 -89.30
C ALA A 745 -57.29 68.27 -90.83
N GLN A 746 -57.62 67.07 -91.33
CA GLN A 746 -57.95 66.85 -92.75
C GLN A 746 -59.25 67.57 -93.15
N LEU A 747 -60.27 67.56 -92.29
CA LEU A 747 -61.51 68.32 -92.49
C LEU A 747 -61.28 69.84 -92.53
N LEU A 748 -60.47 70.37 -91.59
CA LEU A 748 -60.08 71.79 -91.58
C LEU A 748 -59.22 72.18 -92.80
N GLY A 749 -58.37 71.27 -93.29
CA GLY A 749 -57.64 71.47 -94.55
C GLY A 749 -58.57 71.62 -95.76
N GLY A 750 -59.70 70.91 -95.78
CA GLY A 750 -60.75 71.07 -96.78
C GLY A 750 -61.48 72.42 -96.70
N GLU A 751 -61.78 72.91 -95.49
CA GLU A 751 -62.43 74.22 -95.29
C GLU A 751 -61.53 75.41 -95.67
N VAL A 752 -60.23 75.30 -95.47
CA VAL A 752 -59.25 76.33 -95.88
C VAL A 752 -59.16 76.42 -97.41
N ALA A 753 -59.13 75.27 -98.11
CA ALA A 753 -59.11 75.24 -99.57
C ALA A 753 -60.38 75.85 -100.20
N GLU A 754 -61.55 75.63 -99.58
CA GLU A 754 -62.81 76.20 -100.04
C GLU A 754 -62.92 77.71 -99.77
N ARG A 755 -62.39 78.19 -98.63
CA ARG A 755 -62.32 79.63 -98.32
C ARG A 755 -61.39 80.40 -99.26
N ASP A 756 -60.28 79.80 -99.70
CA ASP A 756 -59.41 80.39 -100.72
C ASP A 756 -60.12 80.50 -102.07
N ARG A 757 -60.93 79.49 -102.43
CA ARG A 757 -61.74 79.50 -103.66
C ARG A 757 -62.81 80.59 -103.63
N ILE A 758 -63.51 80.76 -102.51
CA ILE A 758 -64.52 81.81 -102.29
C ILE A 758 -63.88 83.21 -102.32
N THR A 759 -62.67 83.36 -101.76
CA THR A 759 -61.94 84.64 -101.74
C THR A 759 -61.52 85.07 -103.14
N GLN A 760 -61.08 84.14 -104.00
CA GLN A 760 -60.77 84.45 -105.40
C GLN A 760 -62.02 84.84 -106.21
N GLU A 761 -63.18 84.26 -105.90
CA GLU A 761 -64.44 84.58 -106.58
C GLU A 761 -65.00 85.95 -106.15
N LEU A 762 -64.92 86.30 -104.85
CA LEU A 762 -65.27 87.64 -104.37
C LEU A 762 -64.39 88.73 -104.98
N ALA A 763 -63.10 88.48 -105.18
CA ALA A 763 -62.19 89.43 -105.83
C ALA A 763 -62.59 89.73 -107.29
N ARG A 764 -63.13 88.74 -108.02
CA ARG A 764 -63.68 88.96 -109.37
C ARG A 764 -64.97 89.77 -109.35
N GLN A 765 -65.85 89.52 -108.39
CA GLN A 765 -67.14 90.23 -108.27
C GLN A 765 -66.98 91.70 -107.87
N VAL A 766 -66.00 92.03 -107.02
CA VAL A 766 -65.68 93.43 -106.66
C VAL A 766 -65.17 94.21 -107.87
N THR A 767 -64.36 93.58 -108.72
CA THR A 767 -63.85 94.20 -109.95
C THR A 767 -64.99 94.49 -110.95
N ALA A 768 -65.98 93.61 -111.06
CA ALA A 768 -67.15 93.80 -111.93
C ALA A 768 -68.15 94.86 -111.41
N LEU A 769 -68.26 95.04 -110.10
CA LEU A 769 -69.11 96.06 -109.48
C LEU A 769 -68.57 97.49 -109.65
N ASP A 770 -67.24 97.65 -109.67
CA ASP A 770 -66.60 98.96 -109.91
C ASP A 770 -66.83 99.44 -111.36
N GLU A 771 -66.74 98.55 -112.36
CA GLU A 771 -67.09 98.86 -113.75
C GLU A 771 -68.57 99.21 -113.95
N HIS A 772 -69.48 98.61 -113.16
CA HIS A 772 -70.91 98.90 -113.22
C HIS A 772 -71.26 100.27 -112.62
N SER A 773 -70.61 100.64 -111.50
CA SER A 773 -70.82 101.92 -110.81
C SER A 773 -70.40 103.13 -111.67
N GLN A 774 -69.29 103.00 -112.40
CA GLN A 774 -68.82 104.07 -113.30
C GLN A 774 -69.73 104.28 -114.52
N ASN A 775 -70.41 103.23 -115.00
CA ASN A 775 -71.39 103.33 -116.09
C ASN A 775 -72.71 103.96 -115.63
N LEU A 776 -73.14 103.67 -114.39
CA LEU A 776 -74.35 104.27 -113.79
C LEU A 776 -74.20 105.78 -113.56
N ALA A 777 -73.01 106.24 -113.16
CA ALA A 777 -72.71 107.67 -113.01
C ALA A 777 -72.84 108.47 -114.32
N ARG A 778 -72.52 107.84 -115.47
CA ARG A 778 -72.70 108.47 -116.80
C ARG A 778 -74.18 108.54 -117.23
N SER A 779 -74.99 107.56 -116.81
CA SER A 779 -76.42 107.51 -117.11
C SER A 779 -77.24 108.54 -116.32
N LEU A 780 -76.86 108.80 -115.06
CA LEU A 780 -77.56 109.76 -114.19
C LEU A 780 -77.40 111.21 -114.67
N SER A 781 -76.22 111.56 -115.21
CA SER A 781 -75.99 112.89 -115.80
C SER A 781 -76.86 113.18 -117.03
N ALA A 782 -77.23 112.15 -117.81
CA ALA A 782 -78.09 112.31 -118.99
C ALA A 782 -79.59 112.46 -118.65
N GLU A 783 -80.01 111.95 -117.49
CA GLU A 783 -81.42 111.97 -117.06
C GLU A 783 -81.82 113.31 -116.42
N ILE A 784 -80.87 113.99 -115.77
CA ILE A 784 -81.08 115.32 -115.19
C ILE A 784 -81.32 116.37 -116.30
N GLU A 785 -80.55 116.32 -117.41
CA GLU A 785 -80.74 117.20 -118.58
C GLU A 785 -82.08 116.99 -119.33
N SER A 786 -82.73 115.84 -119.13
CA SER A 786 -84.05 115.54 -119.69
C SER A 786 -85.18 116.17 -118.86
N ARG A 787 -85.02 116.19 -117.53
CA ARG A 787 -85.97 116.82 -116.61
C ARG A 787 -86.00 118.35 -116.73
N ASP A 788 -84.86 118.96 -117.04
CA ASP A 788 -84.75 120.39 -117.41
C ASP A 788 -85.63 120.79 -118.61
N ARG A 789 -86.08 119.83 -119.44
CA ARG A 789 -86.96 120.13 -120.58
C ARG A 789 -88.45 119.95 -120.29
N LEU A 790 -88.83 118.99 -119.45
CA LEU A 790 -90.25 118.70 -119.19
C LEU A 790 -90.94 119.76 -118.31
N ILE A 791 -90.19 120.35 -117.37
CA ILE A 791 -90.71 121.39 -116.47
C ILE A 791 -91.02 122.68 -117.27
N ALA A 792 -90.17 123.02 -118.25
CA ALA A 792 -90.38 124.14 -119.17
C ALA A 792 -91.57 123.98 -120.15
N GLU A 793 -92.18 122.79 -120.19
CA GLU A 793 -93.29 122.45 -121.09
C GLU A 793 -94.64 122.36 -120.34
N LEU A 794 -94.63 122.00 -119.06
CA LEU A 794 -95.83 121.91 -118.22
C LEU A 794 -96.34 123.27 -117.74
N GLU A 795 -95.46 124.22 -117.43
CA GLU A 795 -95.88 125.58 -117.05
C GLU A 795 -96.56 126.34 -118.20
N ARG A 796 -96.31 125.92 -119.46
CA ARG A 796 -97.00 126.44 -120.64
C ARG A 796 -98.43 125.91 -120.86
N LYS A 797 -98.89 124.91 -120.10
CA LYS A 797 -100.19 124.24 -120.32
C LYS A 797 -101.29 124.55 -119.29
N ILE A 798 -101.01 125.36 -118.27
CA ILE A 798 -102.04 125.87 -117.33
C ILE A 798 -102.35 127.33 -117.70
N VAL A 799 -102.96 127.48 -118.88
CA VAL A 799 -103.73 128.64 -119.33
C VAL A 799 -105.21 128.30 -119.11
N GLY A 800 -106.01 129.25 -118.60
CA GLY A 800 -107.45 129.32 -118.90
C GLY A 800 -108.35 129.80 -117.75
N GLU A 801 -108.86 131.03 -117.88
CA GLU A 801 -109.80 131.79 -117.01
C GLU A 801 -109.13 132.47 -115.80
N SER A 802 -108.66 133.73 -115.87
CA SER A 802 -109.19 134.91 -116.58
C SER A 802 -108.12 135.66 -117.38
#